data_AF-A0A7S1FQE1-F1
#
_entry.id   AF-A0A7S1FQE1-F1
#
_cell.length_a   1.000
_cell.length_b   1.000
_cell.length_c   1.000
_cell.angle_alpha   90.00
_cell.angle_beta   90.00
_cell.angle_gamma   90.00
#
_symmetry.space_group_name_H-M   'P 1'
#
loop_
_entity.id
_entity.type
_entity.pdbx_description
1 polymer ?
#
loop_
_entity_poly.entity_id
_entity_poly.type
_entity_poly.pdbx_seq_one_letter_code
_entity_poly.pdbx_strand_id
1 'polypeptide(L)'
;MFLRTPAASLLHRTVVPCLLRQNTPSPRQRGAVATLSSSSAPKTASAVVTPRLATTPPAPSSPPSTSDSESRQSSVPGVENVSVPDGTLAYGPLIDGDGDGKPIVTRTTASLLEPQVETSETPSASAAVEKVSPPISSVDDIFRLDRIFSVGPDAEPASAVREDSVADTFDPTPAYESFPQGDGVSLTTLPSGMRVVTRPFIGSACATIGVLLDYGSRDERPGEEDGAGHLLEAVAFHSTENRTTAEVIAAVDAMGGAMFASVGRENAVYSLDVLRTNLDDAMSLLAECVLRPALQETELEGARTVLGFQMEEIPPYIKLMECINKAAYGPLKMDNGTIQTQELGRPHLCDAATAAKLDRTILQKFLARSVVPKNIVLAAAGLEHSETVALAQKYFEAPVTSSHTKASRTPSIYTGGKSIFPLPSPVNPAPLPTPTFVSISFPFLPSGWHDPNLIPACVLQQLLGGGSSFSAGGPGKGMYSRLYREVLNRYHWAESAEALTVVHDEHGLLGLIGSVLPTHGSNRAGDLVRIFAEQWARLATQDCTDEEVSRARNMLKCNVLTQLEGRLVQFEDVGRQVLTYGKREGPENLCRQIDAVDATTIRKMAEDMVINRKPTVAAVGLQGGGWEEAVPSAEEVEAWFCR
;
A
#
# COMPACT_ATOMS: atom_id res chain seq x y z
N MET A 1 -2.75 -19.20 -19.55
CA MET A 1 -1.62 -18.25 -19.69
C MET A 1 -2.10 -16.90 -19.17
N PHE A 2 -1.28 -16.12 -18.47
CA PHE A 2 -1.71 -14.92 -17.72
C PHE A 2 -2.74 -15.16 -16.60
N LEU A 3 -2.34 -15.93 -15.58
CA LEU A 3 -2.72 -15.60 -14.20
C LEU A 3 -1.55 -14.83 -13.58
N ARG A 4 -1.81 -13.60 -13.12
CA ARG A 4 -0.87 -12.79 -12.32
C ARG A 4 -1.67 -12.11 -11.21
N THR A 5 -1.64 -12.71 -10.02
CA THR A 5 -2.20 -12.15 -8.79
C THR A 5 -1.52 -10.80 -8.46
N PRO A 6 -2.24 -9.68 -8.34
CA PRO A 6 -1.66 -8.36 -8.13
C PRO A 6 -1.38 -8.05 -6.64
N ALA A 7 -0.92 -9.04 -5.86
CA ALA A 7 -0.84 -8.98 -4.40
C ALA A 7 0.03 -7.82 -3.86
N ALA A 8 1.09 -7.43 -4.58
CA ALA A 8 2.11 -6.50 -4.10
C ALA A 8 1.79 -4.99 -4.27
N SER A 9 0.52 -4.59 -4.41
CA SER A 9 0.17 -3.19 -4.79
C SER A 9 -1.13 -2.63 -4.20
N LEU A 10 -1.80 -3.31 -3.26
CA LEU A 10 -3.22 -3.05 -2.94
C LEU A 10 -3.55 -2.61 -1.49
N LEU A 11 -2.63 -2.72 -0.52
CA LEU A 11 -2.89 -2.48 0.92
C LEU A 11 -3.24 -1.03 1.35
N HIS A 12 -3.37 -0.06 0.43
CA HIS A 12 -3.80 1.31 0.74
C HIS A 12 -4.66 1.93 -0.40
N ARG A 13 -5.99 1.76 -0.36
CA ARG A 13 -6.94 2.29 -1.36
C ARG A 13 -8.31 2.76 -0.81
N THR A 14 -8.34 3.56 0.25
CA THR A 14 -9.59 4.07 0.86
C THR A 14 -9.52 5.60 1.08
N VAL A 15 -10.65 6.27 1.34
CA VAL A 15 -10.64 7.72 1.70
C VAL A 15 -10.04 8.01 3.07
N VAL A 16 -9.97 7.01 3.94
CA VAL A 16 -9.27 7.15 5.20
C VAL A 16 -7.74 7.31 4.95
N PRO A 17 -7.09 6.47 4.12
CA PRO A 17 -5.81 6.80 3.52
C PRO A 17 -5.77 7.99 2.56
N CYS A 18 -6.86 8.64 2.14
CA CYS A 18 -6.69 9.86 1.32
C CYS A 18 -6.04 11.00 2.09
N LEU A 19 -6.21 11.01 3.41
CA LEU A 19 -5.46 11.88 4.31
C LEU A 19 -4.02 11.40 4.57
N LEU A 20 -3.74 10.09 4.41
CA LEU A 20 -2.50 9.45 4.89
C LEU A 20 -1.57 8.90 3.79
N ARG A 21 -2.00 8.92 2.52
CA ARG A 21 -1.35 8.24 1.38
C ARG A 21 -0.54 9.23 0.53
N GLN A 22 0.75 8.94 0.40
CA GLN A 22 1.64 9.64 -0.52
C GLN A 22 1.64 9.00 -1.91
N ASN A 23 2.06 9.75 -2.94
CA ASN A 23 2.13 9.31 -4.33
C ASN A 23 3.36 8.41 -4.61
N THR A 24 3.39 7.22 -3.98
CA THR A 24 4.45 6.23 -4.20
C THR A 24 4.32 5.55 -5.57
N PRO A 25 5.41 5.45 -6.37
CA PRO A 25 5.37 4.80 -7.68
C PRO A 25 5.39 3.27 -7.55
N SER A 26 4.60 2.55 -8.36
CA SER A 26 4.66 1.09 -8.38
C SER A 26 5.94 0.58 -9.08
N PRO A 27 6.65 -0.41 -8.49
CA PRO A 27 7.89 -0.93 -9.06
C PRO A 27 7.62 -1.82 -10.28
N ARG A 28 7.61 -1.23 -11.47
CA ARG A 28 7.60 -1.98 -12.74
C ARG A 28 8.93 -2.73 -12.93
N GLN A 29 8.97 -3.99 -12.50
CA GLN A 29 10.05 -4.92 -12.88
C GLN A 29 10.15 -5.02 -14.41
N ARG A 30 11.35 -4.84 -14.96
CA ARG A 30 11.62 -4.96 -16.40
C ARG A 30 11.72 -6.43 -16.81
N GLY A 31 10.66 -6.98 -17.39
CA GLY A 31 10.74 -8.23 -18.15
C GLY A 31 11.43 -8.01 -19.50
N ALA A 32 12.76 -8.09 -19.54
CA ALA A 32 13.55 -7.96 -20.75
C ALA A 32 14.12 -9.33 -21.18
N VAL A 33 13.35 -10.07 -21.99
CA VAL A 33 13.83 -11.32 -22.60
C VAL A 33 14.66 -10.96 -23.85
N ALA A 34 15.98 -10.95 -23.70
CA ALA A 34 16.91 -10.84 -24.82
C ALA A 34 17.44 -12.23 -25.20
N THR A 35 16.96 -12.77 -26.32
CA THR A 35 17.46 -14.04 -26.87
C THR A 35 18.87 -13.89 -27.42
N LEU A 36 19.79 -14.76 -27.00
CA LEU A 36 21.15 -14.83 -27.54
C LEU A 36 21.14 -15.30 -29.00
N SER A 37 21.83 -14.57 -29.87
CA SER A 37 22.33 -15.08 -31.15
C SER A 37 23.73 -14.52 -31.42
N SER A 38 24.65 -15.39 -31.81
CA SER A 38 26.08 -15.08 -31.92
C SER A 38 26.53 -14.94 -33.37
N SER A 39 27.33 -13.93 -33.70
CA SER A 39 28.39 -14.04 -34.73
C SER A 39 29.37 -12.86 -34.76
N SER A 40 30.61 -13.17 -35.13
CA SER A 40 31.63 -12.31 -35.80
C SER A 40 31.82 -10.84 -35.38
N ALA A 41 33.01 -10.55 -34.83
CA ALA A 41 33.70 -9.26 -35.07
C ALA A 41 34.32 -9.25 -36.49
N PRO A 42 34.74 -8.08 -37.03
CA PRO A 42 36.12 -7.67 -36.78
C PRO A 42 36.40 -6.15 -36.66
N LYS A 43 37.47 -5.85 -35.90
CA LYS A 43 38.44 -4.73 -36.02
C LYS A 43 38.11 -3.52 -36.93
N THR A 44 38.10 -2.34 -36.31
CA THR A 44 38.90 -1.17 -36.75
C THR A 44 39.27 -0.32 -35.53
N ALA A 45 40.24 0.59 -35.66
CA ALA A 45 40.78 1.35 -34.54
C ALA A 45 40.87 2.85 -34.86
N SER A 46 40.69 3.68 -33.83
CA SER A 46 41.32 5.00 -33.69
C SER A 46 41.41 5.34 -32.20
N ALA A 47 42.55 5.90 -31.79
CA ALA A 47 42.73 6.48 -30.46
C ALA A 47 42.57 8.00 -30.54
N VAL A 48 42.37 8.67 -29.40
CA VAL A 48 42.91 10.02 -29.15
C VAL A 48 43.03 10.28 -27.64
N VAL A 49 44.26 10.59 -27.23
CA VAL A 49 44.71 11.48 -26.14
C VAL A 49 43.92 11.49 -24.81
N THR A 50 44.58 11.00 -23.76
CA THR A 50 44.49 11.60 -22.41
C THR A 50 45.62 12.61 -22.23
N PRO A 51 45.50 13.54 -21.26
CA PRO A 51 46.66 13.89 -20.45
C PRO A 51 46.45 13.50 -18.98
N ARG A 52 47.46 12.86 -18.38
CA ARG A 52 47.57 12.71 -16.92
C ARG A 52 48.11 14.01 -16.32
N LEU A 53 47.79 14.23 -15.05
CA LEU A 53 48.70 14.86 -14.10
C LEU A 53 48.83 13.93 -12.88
N ALA A 54 50.04 13.78 -12.34
CA ALA A 54 50.34 12.76 -11.34
C ALA A 54 51.47 13.21 -10.42
N THR A 55 51.31 12.96 -9.12
CA THR A 55 52.35 13.04 -8.09
C THR A 55 52.12 11.96 -7.04
N THR A 56 53.20 11.27 -6.65
CA THR A 56 53.27 10.22 -5.61
C THR A 56 54.67 10.30 -4.96
N PRO A 57 55.00 9.44 -3.98
CA PRO A 57 54.54 9.41 -2.60
C PRO A 57 55.67 9.92 -1.65
N PRO A 58 55.67 9.60 -0.34
CA PRO A 58 56.52 8.46 0.08
C PRO A 58 56.03 7.65 1.30
N ALA A 59 56.75 6.56 1.60
CA ALA A 59 56.81 5.75 2.82
C ALA A 59 58.28 5.25 2.97
N PRO A 60 58.70 4.34 3.89
CA PRO A 60 58.04 3.71 5.05
C PRO A 60 58.90 3.72 6.34
N SER A 61 58.46 3.09 7.45
CA SER A 61 59.36 2.49 8.46
C SER A 61 58.69 1.46 9.40
N SER A 62 59.44 0.45 9.85
CA SER A 62 59.13 -0.58 10.88
C SER A 62 60.42 -1.40 11.16
N PRO A 63 60.51 -2.31 12.16
CA PRO A 63 59.94 -2.37 13.52
C PRO A 63 61.09 -2.30 14.59
N PRO A 64 61.00 -2.87 15.82
CA PRO A 64 61.23 -4.31 16.05
C PRO A 64 60.43 -4.97 17.23
N SER A 65 60.72 -6.26 17.48
CA SER A 65 60.31 -7.16 18.61
C SER A 65 60.77 -6.67 20.01
N THR A 66 60.36 -7.18 21.19
CA THR A 66 60.11 -8.55 21.75
C THR A 66 59.16 -8.46 23.01
N SER A 67 58.62 -9.48 23.70
CA SER A 67 58.42 -10.96 23.60
C SER A 67 57.46 -11.46 24.74
N ASP A 68 57.19 -12.78 24.82
CA ASP A 68 56.71 -13.56 26.00
C ASP A 68 55.27 -13.36 26.53
N SER A 69 54.69 -14.24 27.39
CA SER A 69 54.54 -15.73 27.33
C SER A 69 53.45 -16.21 28.35
N GLU A 70 53.01 -17.48 28.25
CA GLU A 70 52.06 -18.18 29.15
C GLU A 70 50.58 -17.67 29.14
N SER A 71 49.53 -18.44 29.50
CA SER A 71 49.45 -19.78 30.11
C SER A 71 48.28 -20.64 29.56
N ARG A 72 48.15 -21.87 30.05
CA ARG A 72 47.25 -22.98 29.62
C ARG A 72 45.78 -22.74 30.07
N GLN A 73 44.73 -23.50 29.70
CA GLN A 73 44.60 -24.98 29.70
C GLN A 73 43.29 -25.50 29.04
N SER A 74 43.36 -26.69 28.39
CA SER A 74 42.37 -27.82 28.32
C SER A 74 40.84 -27.59 28.19
N SER A 75 40.04 -28.41 27.48
CA SER A 75 40.32 -29.72 26.80
C SER A 75 39.19 -30.14 25.84
N VAL A 76 39.51 -31.05 24.91
CA VAL A 76 38.61 -31.75 23.98
C VAL A 76 38.98 -33.25 23.94
N PRO A 77 38.01 -34.15 23.72
CA PRO A 77 38.15 -35.30 22.80
C PRO A 77 36.99 -35.29 21.76
N GLY A 78 37.05 -35.81 20.52
CA GLY A 78 37.90 -36.73 19.76
C GLY A 78 36.99 -37.43 18.70
N VAL A 79 37.31 -38.36 17.78
CA VAL A 79 38.49 -39.09 17.22
C VAL A 79 37.93 -39.70 15.89
N GLU A 80 38.57 -39.83 14.72
CA GLU A 80 39.96 -39.63 14.22
C GLU A 80 39.97 -38.99 12.80
N ASN A 81 40.84 -39.41 11.86
CA ASN A 81 40.97 -38.88 10.49
C ASN A 81 41.60 -39.95 9.54
N VAL A 82 40.92 -40.47 8.50
CA VAL A 82 41.48 -41.46 7.52
C VAL A 82 40.96 -41.23 6.08
N SER A 83 41.81 -41.60 5.10
CA SER A 83 41.84 -41.32 3.65
C SER A 83 40.67 -41.69 2.72
N VAL A 84 40.63 -41.00 1.55
CA VAL A 84 39.90 -41.30 0.29
C VAL A 84 40.41 -42.59 -0.40
N PRO A 85 39.64 -43.23 -1.33
CA PRO A 85 39.77 -42.93 -2.77
C PRO A 85 38.46 -43.03 -3.61
N ASP A 86 38.58 -42.88 -4.93
CA ASP A 86 37.49 -42.83 -5.93
C ASP A 86 36.64 -44.12 -6.11
N GLY A 87 35.43 -43.97 -6.67
CA GLY A 87 34.59 -45.07 -7.16
C GLY A 87 33.46 -44.60 -8.08
N THR A 88 33.38 -45.16 -9.30
CA THR A 88 32.49 -44.70 -10.38
C THR A 88 31.43 -45.74 -10.77
N LEU A 89 30.35 -45.28 -11.42
CA LEU A 89 29.42 -46.00 -12.33
C LEU A 89 28.21 -46.80 -11.76
N ALA A 90 27.03 -46.26 -12.10
CA ALA A 90 26.00 -46.88 -12.96
C ALA A 90 24.82 -47.67 -12.33
N TYR A 91 23.87 -47.98 -13.23
CA TYR A 91 22.50 -48.49 -13.07
C TYR A 91 21.50 -47.48 -12.47
N GLY A 92 20.25 -47.38 -12.94
CA GLY A 92 19.62 -48.04 -14.09
C GLY A 92 18.13 -48.30 -13.83
N PRO A 93 17.19 -47.83 -14.68
CA PRO A 93 15.76 -48.00 -14.42
C PRO A 93 15.25 -49.41 -14.77
N LEU A 94 14.22 -49.85 -14.06
CA LEU A 94 13.41 -51.01 -14.43
C LEU A 94 12.05 -50.57 -14.95
N ILE A 95 11.54 -51.30 -15.94
CA ILE A 95 10.22 -51.14 -16.57
C ILE A 95 9.63 -52.54 -16.73
N ASP A 96 8.39 -52.70 -16.31
CA ASP A 96 7.40 -53.68 -16.81
C ASP A 96 6.03 -52.99 -16.68
N GLY A 97 5.03 -53.24 -17.53
CA GLY A 97 4.98 -54.11 -18.71
C GLY A 97 3.60 -53.97 -19.38
N ASP A 98 3.45 -54.48 -20.60
CA ASP A 98 2.23 -54.54 -21.43
C ASP A 98 1.51 -53.21 -21.81
N GLY A 99 1.15 -52.95 -23.06
CA GLY A 99 1.53 -53.64 -24.30
C GLY A 99 0.50 -53.53 -25.43
N ASP A 100 0.68 -52.59 -26.37
CA ASP A 100 0.63 -52.92 -27.80
C ASP A 100 1.21 -51.81 -28.71
N GLY A 101 1.68 -52.19 -29.91
CA GLY A 101 2.21 -51.28 -30.94
C GLY A 101 1.21 -50.98 -32.08
N LYS A 102 1.54 -50.24 -33.15
CA LYS A 102 2.84 -49.89 -33.75
C LYS A 102 2.76 -48.54 -34.52
N PRO A 103 3.85 -48.00 -35.12
CA PRO A 103 4.06 -46.55 -35.26
C PRO A 103 3.78 -45.98 -36.67
N ILE A 104 3.89 -44.65 -36.78
CA ILE A 104 4.32 -43.92 -38.00
C ILE A 104 5.24 -42.77 -37.60
N VAL A 105 6.18 -42.41 -38.49
CA VAL A 105 7.23 -41.39 -38.32
C VAL A 105 6.96 -40.22 -39.27
N THR A 106 7.22 -38.97 -38.83
CA THR A 106 7.77 -37.80 -39.57
C THR A 106 7.33 -36.48 -38.91
N ARG A 107 7.87 -35.28 -39.20
CA ARG A 107 9.23 -34.79 -39.55
C ARG A 107 9.08 -33.28 -39.79
N THR A 108 9.79 -32.43 -39.05
CA THR A 108 9.59 -30.97 -39.13
C THR A 108 10.15 -30.36 -40.42
N THR A 109 9.31 -29.67 -41.20
CA THR A 109 9.70 -28.72 -42.26
C THR A 109 8.63 -27.63 -42.40
N ALA A 110 9.03 -26.38 -42.58
CA ALA A 110 8.15 -25.26 -42.89
C ALA A 110 8.45 -24.72 -44.31
N SER A 111 7.42 -24.24 -45.02
CA SER A 111 7.58 -23.34 -46.18
C SER A 111 6.29 -22.56 -46.45
N LEU A 112 6.45 -21.38 -47.05
CA LEU A 112 5.40 -20.46 -47.49
C LEU A 112 4.57 -21.04 -48.66
N LEU A 113 3.36 -20.52 -48.88
CA LEU A 113 2.89 -20.01 -50.19
C LEU A 113 1.50 -19.33 -50.14
N GLU A 114 1.36 -18.29 -50.96
CA GLU A 114 0.16 -17.52 -51.38
C GLU A 114 0.48 -16.99 -52.82
N PRO A 115 -0.45 -16.41 -53.62
CA PRO A 115 -1.92 -16.48 -53.63
C PRO A 115 -2.52 -16.68 -55.07
N GLN A 116 -3.85 -16.85 -55.19
CA GLN A 116 -4.74 -16.47 -56.34
C GLN A 116 -6.18 -16.24 -55.79
N VAL A 117 -7.10 -15.38 -56.25
CA VAL A 117 -7.28 -14.48 -57.43
C VAL A 117 -7.98 -15.07 -58.67
N GLU A 118 -9.31 -14.86 -58.80
CA GLU A 118 -10.00 -14.44 -60.06
C GLU A 118 -11.45 -13.92 -59.80
N THR A 119 -11.71 -12.69 -60.27
CA THR A 119 -12.92 -12.08 -60.90
C THR A 119 -14.32 -12.74 -60.82
N SER A 120 -15.46 -12.05 -60.70
CA SER A 120 -15.89 -10.67 -61.07
C SER A 120 -17.16 -10.27 -60.24
N GLU A 121 -17.93 -9.16 -60.39
CA GLU A 121 -17.94 -7.95 -61.27
C GLU A 121 -18.70 -6.78 -60.54
N THR A 122 -19.04 -5.66 -61.21
CA THR A 122 -19.88 -4.54 -60.68
C THR A 122 -20.72 -3.87 -61.78
N PRO A 123 -21.79 -3.11 -61.45
CA PRO A 123 -21.74 -1.63 -61.54
C PRO A 123 -22.64 -0.88 -60.50
N SER A 124 -22.68 0.46 -60.34
CA SER A 124 -21.74 1.58 -60.59
C SER A 124 -22.35 2.92 -60.10
N ALA A 125 -21.59 3.74 -59.33
CA ALA A 125 -21.62 5.23 -59.21
C ALA A 125 -20.81 5.63 -57.94
N SER A 126 -19.71 6.42 -57.93
CA SER A 126 -19.30 7.67 -58.62
C SER A 126 -19.96 8.93 -58.03
N ALA A 127 -19.26 9.99 -57.55
CA ALA A 127 -17.84 10.28 -57.24
C ALA A 127 -17.80 11.58 -56.34
N ALA A 128 -16.71 12.27 -55.94
CA ALA A 128 -15.28 12.26 -56.31
C ALA A 128 -14.38 12.96 -55.23
N VAL A 129 -13.08 12.59 -55.20
CA VAL A 129 -11.84 13.42 -54.98
C VAL A 129 -11.79 14.42 -53.79
N GLU A 130 -10.90 14.39 -52.77
CA GLU A 130 -9.48 13.96 -52.55
C GLU A 130 -8.42 15.10 -52.57
N LYS A 131 -7.61 15.20 -51.49
CA LYS A 131 -6.15 15.54 -51.50
C LYS A 131 -5.49 15.38 -50.13
N VAL A 132 -4.24 14.89 -50.09
CA VAL A 132 -3.44 14.58 -48.87
C VAL A 132 -1.93 14.81 -49.13
N SER A 133 -1.11 14.94 -48.08
CA SER A 133 0.39 15.00 -48.03
C SER A 133 0.99 16.42 -48.08
N PRO A 134 2.21 16.67 -47.54
CA PRO A 134 3.25 15.73 -47.06
C PRO A 134 3.64 15.88 -45.55
N PRO A 135 4.49 14.98 -44.99
CA PRO A 135 4.95 15.06 -43.60
C PRO A 135 6.12 16.04 -43.39
N ILE A 136 6.26 16.55 -42.15
CA ILE A 136 7.35 17.46 -41.71
C ILE A 136 8.58 16.66 -41.29
N SER A 137 9.78 17.20 -41.55
CA SER A 137 11.07 16.57 -41.23
C SER A 137 12.10 17.56 -40.67
N SER A 138 13.02 17.06 -39.82
CA SER A 138 14.06 17.79 -39.06
C SER A 138 13.57 18.56 -37.80
N VAL A 139 14.50 19.16 -37.05
CA VAL A 139 14.42 19.28 -35.57
C VAL A 139 14.61 20.73 -35.04
N ASP A 140 14.91 21.71 -35.90
CA ASP A 140 15.47 23.01 -35.48
C ASP A 140 14.47 24.17 -35.28
N ASP A 141 13.16 23.98 -35.50
CA ASP A 141 12.15 25.06 -35.39
C ASP A 141 11.68 25.39 -33.95
N ILE A 142 12.31 24.80 -32.91
CA ILE A 142 12.05 25.17 -31.52
C ILE A 142 12.97 26.34 -31.12
N PHE A 143 12.33 27.48 -30.78
CA PHE A 143 12.88 28.77 -30.31
C PHE A 143 13.01 29.91 -31.35
N ARG A 144 11.91 30.65 -31.57
CA ARG A 144 11.85 32.13 -31.63
C ARG A 144 10.42 32.64 -31.87
N LEU A 145 9.88 33.41 -30.93
CA LEU A 145 9.11 34.64 -31.20
C LEU A 145 8.77 35.35 -29.88
N ASP A 146 9.55 36.37 -29.57
CA ASP A 146 9.25 37.42 -28.59
C ASP A 146 9.12 38.75 -29.37
N ARG A 147 8.42 39.74 -28.81
CA ARG A 147 8.10 41.08 -29.35
C ARG A 147 6.98 41.15 -30.41
N ILE A 148 5.74 41.19 -29.93
CA ILE A 148 4.57 41.79 -30.60
C ILE A 148 3.75 42.48 -29.48
N PHE A 149 3.52 43.79 -29.42
CA PHE A 149 3.97 44.94 -30.22
C PHE A 149 4.40 46.10 -29.27
N SER A 150 4.62 47.32 -29.79
CA SER A 150 4.76 48.56 -28.99
C SER A 150 3.72 49.60 -29.42
N VAL A 151 3.26 50.43 -28.48
CA VAL A 151 2.29 51.51 -28.73
C VAL A 151 2.97 52.72 -29.39
N GLY A 152 2.24 53.41 -30.27
CA GLY A 152 2.52 54.78 -30.74
C GLY A 152 1.19 55.54 -30.91
N PRO A 153 1.12 56.83 -30.54
CA PRO A 153 -0.11 57.63 -30.65
C PRO A 153 -0.21 58.34 -32.01
N ASP A 154 -1.43 58.44 -32.58
CA ASP A 154 -1.99 59.67 -33.19
C ASP A 154 -3.42 59.45 -33.75
N ALA A 155 -4.20 60.55 -33.81
CA ALA A 155 -5.41 60.79 -34.61
C ALA A 155 -6.69 59.92 -34.46
N GLU A 156 -7.65 60.44 -33.68
CA GLU A 156 -9.10 60.39 -33.93
C GLU A 156 -9.55 61.63 -34.77
N PRO A 157 -10.84 61.82 -35.18
CA PRO A 157 -12.02 60.94 -35.18
C PRO A 157 -12.78 60.87 -36.54
N ALA A 158 -13.88 60.08 -36.57
CA ALA A 158 -15.20 60.32 -37.22
C ALA A 158 -15.73 59.16 -38.09
N SER A 159 -17.04 58.86 -38.20
CA SER A 159 -18.23 59.03 -37.33
C SER A 159 -19.47 58.48 -38.08
N ALA A 160 -20.52 58.02 -37.38
CA ALA A 160 -21.76 57.40 -37.91
C ALA A 160 -21.55 55.98 -38.51
N VAL A 161 -22.52 55.06 -38.43
CA VAL A 161 -23.99 55.18 -38.23
C VAL A 161 -24.48 54.53 -36.91
N ARG A 162 -25.72 54.86 -36.54
CA ARG A 162 -26.47 54.56 -35.29
C ARG A 162 -26.38 53.14 -34.74
N GLU A 163 -26.60 53.10 -33.42
CA GLU A 163 -26.88 51.91 -32.60
C GLU A 163 -28.21 51.24 -32.98
N ASP A 164 -28.23 49.91 -32.95
CA ASP A 164 -29.36 49.10 -32.46
C ASP A 164 -28.80 48.18 -31.37
N SER A 165 -29.43 48.14 -30.20
CA SER A 165 -28.81 47.58 -28.99
C SER A 165 -29.12 46.09 -28.80
N VAL A 166 -28.15 45.23 -29.12
CA VAL A 166 -28.05 43.87 -28.55
C VAL A 166 -26.74 43.80 -27.78
N ALA A 167 -26.83 43.98 -26.46
CA ALA A 167 -25.71 43.74 -25.57
C ALA A 167 -25.66 42.23 -25.28
N ASP A 168 -24.92 41.48 -26.11
CA ASP A 168 -24.58 40.09 -25.82
C ASP A 168 -23.70 40.03 -24.57
N THR A 169 -24.34 39.93 -23.40
CA THR A 169 -23.69 39.63 -22.14
C THR A 169 -23.16 38.21 -22.22
N PHE A 170 -21.88 38.08 -22.60
CA PHE A 170 -21.16 36.82 -22.57
C PHE A 170 -20.98 36.39 -21.10
N ASP A 171 -21.97 35.69 -20.57
CA ASP A 171 -21.91 35.08 -19.24
C ASP A 171 -20.78 34.03 -19.24
N PRO A 172 -19.71 34.22 -18.45
CA PRO A 172 -18.59 33.29 -18.41
C PRO A 172 -18.94 32.00 -17.64
N THR A 173 -20.16 31.89 -17.10
CA THR A 173 -20.64 30.73 -16.36
C THR A 173 -21.31 29.74 -17.33
N PRO A 174 -20.64 28.63 -17.73
CA PRO A 174 -21.37 27.53 -18.33
C PRO A 174 -22.42 27.06 -17.31
N ALA A 175 -23.66 26.93 -17.75
CA ALA A 175 -24.76 26.46 -16.92
C ALA A 175 -24.61 24.97 -16.61
N TYR A 176 -23.70 24.64 -15.70
CA TYR A 176 -23.75 23.41 -14.94
C TYR A 176 -25.15 23.32 -14.31
N GLU A 177 -25.87 22.25 -14.61
CA GLU A 177 -27.03 21.86 -13.81
C GLU A 177 -26.60 21.89 -12.34
N SER A 178 -27.33 22.62 -11.50
CA SER A 178 -26.91 22.88 -10.13
C SER A 178 -26.64 21.57 -9.41
N PHE A 179 -25.37 21.29 -9.09
CA PHE A 179 -24.97 20.10 -8.34
C PHE A 179 -25.92 19.94 -7.13
N PRO A 180 -26.54 18.76 -6.94
CA PRO A 180 -27.59 18.61 -5.95
C PRO A 180 -27.09 19.04 -4.57
N GLN A 181 -27.83 19.93 -3.91
CA GLN A 181 -27.41 20.47 -2.61
C GLN A 181 -27.48 19.38 -1.54
N GLY A 182 -26.32 18.79 -1.27
CA GLY A 182 -26.15 17.65 -0.38
C GLY A 182 -25.18 16.63 -1.00
N ASP A 183 -24.34 16.02 -0.18
CA ASP A 183 -23.21 15.17 -0.60
C ASP A 183 -23.64 13.77 -1.12
N GLY A 184 -24.83 13.66 -1.69
CA GLY A 184 -25.47 12.47 -2.28
C GLY A 184 -25.80 11.32 -1.31
N VAL A 185 -25.15 11.25 -0.16
CA VAL A 185 -25.14 10.05 0.69
C VAL A 185 -26.38 9.93 1.56
N SER A 186 -26.97 8.75 1.52
CA SER A 186 -28.12 8.33 2.33
C SER A 186 -27.74 7.17 3.24
N LEU A 187 -28.26 7.17 4.47
CA LEU A 187 -28.00 6.19 5.52
C LEU A 187 -29.32 5.74 6.14
N THR A 188 -29.59 4.44 6.12
CA THR A 188 -30.73 3.79 6.80
C THR A 188 -30.21 2.72 7.76
N THR A 189 -30.83 2.62 8.94
CA THR A 189 -30.61 1.49 9.86
C THR A 189 -31.80 0.55 9.77
N LEU A 190 -31.56 -0.71 9.45
CA LEU A 190 -32.59 -1.75 9.37
C LEU A 190 -33.08 -2.16 10.78
N PRO A 191 -34.27 -2.78 10.91
CA PRO A 191 -34.77 -3.35 12.17
C PRO A 191 -33.80 -4.29 12.90
N SER A 192 -32.93 -5.01 12.18
CA SER A 192 -31.86 -5.85 12.74
C SER A 192 -30.74 -5.06 13.44
N GLY A 193 -30.65 -3.75 13.20
CA GLY A 193 -29.53 -2.89 13.61
C GLY A 193 -28.41 -2.79 12.57
N MET A 194 -28.49 -3.49 11.43
CA MET A 194 -27.56 -3.32 10.31
C MET A 194 -27.71 -1.94 9.69
N ARG A 195 -26.58 -1.30 9.36
CA ARG A 195 -26.52 0.00 8.68
C ARG A 195 -26.37 -0.19 7.17
N VAL A 196 -27.14 0.54 6.38
CA VAL A 196 -27.06 0.58 4.91
C VAL A 196 -26.74 2.00 4.48
N VAL A 197 -25.59 2.21 3.84
CA VAL A 197 -25.12 3.51 3.35
C VAL A 197 -24.90 3.48 1.85
N THR A 198 -25.39 4.48 1.13
CA THR A 198 -25.27 4.53 -0.33
C THR A 198 -24.83 5.88 -0.83
N ARG A 199 -23.94 5.90 -1.83
CA ARG A 199 -23.66 7.08 -2.65
C ARG A 199 -24.13 6.84 -4.09
N PRO A 200 -25.13 7.59 -4.60
CA PRO A 200 -25.48 7.54 -6.01
C PRO A 200 -24.33 8.14 -6.83
N PHE A 201 -23.97 7.48 -7.94
CA PHE A 201 -23.03 8.01 -8.92
C PHE A 201 -23.76 8.15 -10.25
N ILE A 202 -24.03 9.40 -10.64
CA ILE A 202 -24.80 9.71 -11.86
C ILE A 202 -24.05 9.16 -13.08
N GLY A 203 -24.74 8.42 -13.94
CA GLY A 203 -24.18 7.86 -15.18
C GLY A 203 -23.31 6.61 -15.04
N SER A 204 -23.16 6.01 -13.85
CA SER A 204 -22.39 4.75 -13.74
C SER A 204 -23.21 3.53 -14.16
N ALA A 205 -22.69 2.75 -15.12
CA ALA A 205 -23.22 1.43 -15.49
C ALA A 205 -22.77 0.32 -14.52
N CYS A 206 -21.78 0.59 -13.65
CA CYS A 206 -21.23 -0.34 -12.69
C CYS A 206 -21.55 0.08 -11.25
N ALA A 207 -21.82 -0.89 -10.38
CA ALA A 207 -21.99 -0.68 -8.95
C ALA A 207 -20.87 -1.37 -8.17
N THR A 208 -20.35 -0.69 -7.16
CA THR A 208 -19.51 -1.32 -6.14
C THR A 208 -20.39 -1.53 -4.92
N ILE A 209 -20.59 -2.78 -4.53
CA ILE A 209 -21.29 -3.15 -3.30
C ILE A 209 -20.31 -3.84 -2.36
N GLY A 210 -20.54 -3.72 -1.05
CA GLY A 210 -19.71 -4.42 -0.08
C GLY A 210 -20.23 -4.28 1.34
N VAL A 211 -19.69 -5.15 2.17
CA VAL A 211 -19.96 -5.20 3.61
C VAL A 211 -18.68 -4.85 4.34
N LEU A 212 -18.76 -3.86 5.22
CA LEU A 212 -17.73 -3.56 6.20
C LEU A 212 -18.18 -4.07 7.56
N LEU A 213 -17.26 -4.73 8.26
CA LEU A 213 -17.51 -5.46 9.49
C LEU A 213 -16.60 -4.89 10.58
N ASP A 214 -17.18 -4.52 11.71
CA ASP A 214 -16.41 -4.11 12.90
C ASP A 214 -15.80 -5.34 13.63
N TYR A 215 -14.79 -5.94 13.01
CA TYR A 215 -13.84 -6.85 13.66
C TYR A 215 -12.49 -6.84 12.93
N GLY A 216 -11.43 -7.22 13.63
CA GLY A 216 -10.16 -7.60 13.03
C GLY A 216 -9.29 -8.39 14.00
N SER A 217 -7.97 -8.43 13.76
CA SER A 217 -7.03 -9.16 14.63
C SER A 217 -6.85 -8.57 16.05
N ARG A 218 -7.53 -7.46 16.37
CA ARG A 218 -7.69 -6.94 17.73
C ARG A 218 -8.75 -7.73 18.52
N ASP A 219 -9.80 -8.19 17.86
CA ASP A 219 -10.98 -8.81 18.50
C ASP A 219 -10.83 -10.33 18.72
N GLU A 220 -9.78 -10.95 18.18
CA GLU A 220 -9.38 -12.36 18.34
C GLU A 220 -8.96 -12.70 19.79
N ARG A 221 -9.29 -13.91 20.24
CA ARG A 221 -8.88 -14.45 21.55
C ARG A 221 -7.41 -14.87 21.55
N PRO A 222 -6.56 -14.30 22.44
CA PRO A 222 -5.17 -14.74 22.61
C PRO A 222 -5.05 -16.24 22.86
N GLY A 223 -4.25 -16.93 22.04
CA GLY A 223 -3.97 -18.36 22.15
C GLY A 223 -5.05 -19.32 21.61
N GLU A 224 -6.27 -18.86 21.32
CA GLU A 224 -7.33 -19.67 20.68
C GLU A 224 -7.52 -19.29 19.20
N GLU A 225 -7.54 -18.00 18.87
CA GLU A 225 -7.99 -17.48 17.56
C GLU A 225 -6.93 -16.60 16.87
N ASP A 226 -5.66 -16.66 17.30
CA ASP A 226 -4.60 -15.77 16.79
C ASP A 226 -4.41 -15.87 15.27
N GLY A 227 -4.54 -14.75 14.56
CA GLY A 227 -4.46 -14.69 13.10
C GLY A 227 -5.67 -15.27 12.35
N ALA A 228 -6.77 -15.59 13.04
CA ALA A 228 -8.02 -16.04 12.41
C ALA A 228 -8.53 -15.05 11.36
N GLY A 229 -8.34 -13.73 11.55
CA GLY A 229 -8.70 -12.72 10.58
C GLY A 229 -7.95 -12.86 9.25
N HIS A 230 -6.63 -13.09 9.31
CA HIS A 230 -5.79 -13.27 8.11
C HIS A 230 -6.09 -14.59 7.37
N LEU A 231 -6.46 -15.65 8.11
CA LEU A 231 -6.93 -16.90 7.49
C LEU A 231 -8.33 -16.75 6.87
N LEU A 232 -9.22 -15.97 7.47
CA LEU A 232 -10.55 -15.66 6.92
C LEU A 232 -10.49 -14.75 5.68
N GLU A 233 -9.51 -13.84 5.59
CA GLU A 233 -9.20 -13.09 4.36
C GLU A 233 -8.82 -14.05 3.22
N ALA A 234 -7.94 -15.01 3.49
CA ALA A 234 -7.45 -15.97 2.51
C ALA A 234 -8.52 -16.96 1.98
N VAL A 235 -9.70 -17.05 2.63
CA VAL A 235 -10.83 -17.89 2.19
C VAL A 235 -12.13 -17.11 1.98
N ALA A 236 -12.06 -15.78 1.91
CA ALA A 236 -13.20 -14.87 1.91
C ALA A 236 -14.26 -15.12 0.80
N PHE A 237 -13.84 -15.67 -0.34
CA PHE A 237 -14.70 -16.03 -1.48
C PHE A 237 -14.51 -17.51 -1.89
N HIS A 238 -14.23 -18.38 -0.91
CA HIS A 238 -14.30 -19.84 -1.08
C HIS A 238 -15.74 -20.36 -0.86
N SER A 239 -15.91 -21.66 -0.67
CA SER A 239 -17.23 -22.30 -0.67
C SER A 239 -18.16 -21.77 0.43
N THR A 240 -19.44 -21.66 0.08
CA THR A 240 -20.55 -21.30 0.97
C THR A 240 -21.40 -22.54 1.23
N GLU A 241 -22.36 -22.45 2.15
CA GLU A 241 -23.33 -23.53 2.37
C GLU A 241 -24.13 -23.94 1.11
N ASN A 242 -24.22 -23.07 0.09
CA ASN A 242 -25.04 -23.30 -1.11
C ASN A 242 -24.23 -23.41 -2.42
N ARG A 243 -22.92 -23.09 -2.43
CA ARG A 243 -22.06 -23.09 -3.61
C ARG A 243 -20.63 -23.53 -3.30
N THR A 244 -20.04 -24.37 -4.13
CA THR A 244 -18.60 -24.68 -4.11
C THR A 244 -17.75 -23.47 -4.52
N THR A 245 -16.45 -23.45 -4.17
CA THR A 245 -15.51 -22.41 -4.61
C THR A 245 -15.50 -22.22 -6.14
N ALA A 246 -15.64 -23.30 -6.91
CA ALA A 246 -15.71 -23.23 -8.38
C ALA A 246 -16.98 -22.49 -8.86
N GLU A 247 -18.12 -22.71 -8.21
CA GLU A 247 -19.38 -22.03 -8.53
C GLU A 247 -19.41 -20.57 -8.06
N VAL A 248 -18.75 -20.25 -6.93
CA VAL A 248 -18.55 -18.87 -6.46
C VAL A 248 -17.71 -18.08 -7.47
N ILE A 249 -16.56 -18.62 -7.90
CA ILE A 249 -15.70 -17.98 -8.91
C ILE A 249 -16.44 -17.86 -10.25
N ALA A 250 -17.07 -18.93 -10.73
CA ALA A 250 -17.81 -18.91 -12.00
C ALA A 250 -18.99 -17.91 -11.99
N ALA A 251 -19.64 -17.69 -10.84
CA ALA A 251 -20.67 -16.67 -10.69
C ALA A 251 -20.09 -15.24 -10.81
N VAL A 252 -18.95 -14.95 -10.16
CA VAL A 252 -18.30 -13.63 -10.29
C VAL A 252 -17.80 -13.39 -11.73
N ASP A 253 -17.17 -14.38 -12.35
CA ASP A 253 -16.72 -14.30 -13.74
C ASP A 253 -17.90 -14.09 -14.71
N ALA A 254 -19.01 -14.81 -14.53
CA ALA A 254 -20.22 -14.65 -15.35
C ALA A 254 -20.87 -13.26 -15.18
N MET A 255 -20.76 -12.66 -13.99
CA MET A 255 -21.20 -11.29 -13.74
C MET A 255 -20.23 -10.23 -14.30
N GLY A 256 -19.05 -10.63 -14.82
CA GLY A 256 -17.96 -9.73 -15.19
C GLY A 256 -17.38 -8.97 -13.99
N GLY A 257 -17.50 -9.54 -12.79
CA GLY A 257 -17.22 -8.86 -11.54
C GLY A 257 -15.77 -8.94 -11.08
N ALA A 258 -15.39 -8.04 -10.17
CA ALA A 258 -14.14 -8.12 -9.42
C ALA A 258 -14.45 -8.26 -7.91
N MET A 259 -13.90 -9.30 -7.29
CA MET A 259 -14.00 -9.53 -5.84
C MET A 259 -12.81 -8.92 -5.10
N PHE A 260 -13.04 -8.39 -3.90
CA PHE A 260 -12.00 -7.92 -3.00
C PHE A 260 -12.39 -8.22 -1.55
N ALA A 261 -11.43 -8.74 -0.78
CA ALA A 261 -11.54 -8.86 0.67
C ALA A 261 -10.26 -8.33 1.31
N SER A 262 -10.37 -7.78 2.51
CA SER A 262 -9.23 -7.50 3.39
C SER A 262 -9.68 -7.40 4.84
N VAL A 263 -8.89 -7.97 5.76
CA VAL A 263 -9.09 -7.87 7.21
C VAL A 263 -7.95 -7.03 7.78
N GLY A 264 -8.26 -6.11 8.70
CA GLY A 264 -7.27 -5.29 9.40
C GLY A 264 -7.14 -5.68 10.88
N ARG A 265 -6.67 -4.72 11.70
CA ARG A 265 -6.71 -4.84 13.17
C ARG A 265 -8.12 -4.66 13.73
N GLU A 266 -8.92 -3.74 13.19
CA GLU A 266 -10.20 -3.32 13.80
C GLU A 266 -11.41 -3.41 12.85
N ASN A 267 -11.19 -3.63 11.56
CA ASN A 267 -12.25 -3.73 10.57
C ASN A 267 -11.89 -4.72 9.46
N ALA A 268 -12.92 -5.34 8.88
CA ALA A 268 -12.83 -6.16 7.69
C ALA A 268 -13.74 -5.61 6.59
N VAL A 269 -13.36 -5.81 5.33
CA VAL A 269 -14.09 -5.35 4.14
C VAL A 269 -14.23 -6.51 3.17
N TYR A 270 -15.44 -6.74 2.69
CA TYR A 270 -15.77 -7.71 1.64
C TYR A 270 -16.56 -6.97 0.55
N SER A 271 -16.12 -6.97 -0.70
CA SER A 271 -16.80 -6.23 -1.77
C SER A 271 -16.77 -6.93 -3.12
N LEU A 272 -17.79 -6.62 -3.92
CA LEU A 272 -17.94 -7.00 -5.32
C LEU A 272 -18.14 -5.74 -6.15
N ASP A 273 -17.35 -5.59 -7.21
CA ASP A 273 -17.53 -4.56 -8.23
C ASP A 273 -18.13 -5.20 -9.49
N VAL A 274 -19.34 -4.79 -9.89
CA VAL A 274 -20.17 -5.48 -10.91
C VAL A 274 -20.91 -4.51 -11.82
N LEU A 275 -21.44 -5.01 -12.94
CA LEU A 275 -22.46 -4.29 -13.73
C LEU A 275 -23.77 -4.18 -12.94
N ARG A 276 -24.47 -3.04 -13.05
CA ARG A 276 -25.75 -2.81 -12.33
C ARG A 276 -26.85 -3.81 -12.67
N THR A 277 -26.79 -4.45 -13.84
CA THR A 277 -27.73 -5.52 -14.25
C THR A 277 -27.64 -6.76 -13.37
N ASN A 278 -26.49 -6.99 -12.73
CA ASN A 278 -26.16 -8.25 -12.05
C ASN A 278 -26.25 -8.09 -10.51
N LEU A 279 -26.93 -7.05 -10.06
CA LEU A 279 -26.92 -6.58 -8.67
C LEU A 279 -27.59 -7.55 -7.69
N ASP A 280 -28.66 -8.22 -8.09
CA ASP A 280 -29.40 -9.17 -7.25
C ASP A 280 -28.55 -10.42 -6.95
N ASP A 281 -27.93 -10.99 -7.99
CA ASP A 281 -27.00 -12.12 -7.89
C ASP A 281 -25.75 -11.76 -7.07
N ALA A 282 -25.18 -10.56 -7.32
CA ALA A 282 -24.02 -10.08 -6.57
C ALA A 282 -24.35 -9.88 -5.08
N MET A 283 -25.53 -9.35 -4.74
CA MET A 283 -25.95 -9.19 -3.35
C MET A 283 -26.20 -10.55 -2.68
N SER A 284 -26.80 -11.51 -3.38
CA SER A 284 -26.95 -12.89 -2.87
C SER A 284 -25.59 -13.51 -2.56
N LEU A 285 -24.66 -13.44 -3.51
CA LEU A 285 -23.34 -14.05 -3.40
C LEU A 285 -22.52 -13.43 -2.26
N LEU A 286 -22.54 -12.10 -2.14
CA LEU A 286 -21.89 -11.36 -1.07
C LEU A 286 -22.46 -11.72 0.31
N ALA A 287 -23.79 -11.82 0.43
CA ALA A 287 -24.45 -12.24 1.67
C ALA A 287 -24.08 -13.68 2.05
N GLU A 288 -23.98 -14.59 1.07
CA GLU A 288 -23.59 -15.98 1.32
C GLU A 288 -22.13 -16.14 1.74
N CYS A 289 -21.20 -15.43 1.09
CA CYS A 289 -19.78 -15.47 1.45
C CYS A 289 -19.53 -14.88 2.85
N VAL A 290 -20.21 -13.79 3.21
CA VAL A 290 -20.04 -13.12 4.52
C VAL A 290 -20.76 -13.85 5.66
N LEU A 291 -21.99 -14.33 5.44
CA LEU A 291 -22.84 -14.88 6.51
C LEU A 291 -22.78 -16.41 6.63
N ARG A 292 -22.49 -17.14 5.53
CA ARG A 292 -22.57 -18.61 5.45
C ARG A 292 -21.40 -19.26 4.70
N PRO A 293 -20.12 -18.92 5.03
CA PRO A 293 -18.96 -19.62 4.48
C PRO A 293 -18.89 -21.06 5.02
N ALA A 294 -18.70 -22.04 4.15
CA ALA A 294 -18.64 -23.45 4.54
C ALA A 294 -17.32 -23.82 5.23
N LEU A 295 -16.22 -23.15 4.89
CA LEU A 295 -14.88 -23.36 5.48
C LEU A 295 -14.47 -24.84 5.44
N GLN A 296 -14.31 -25.42 4.25
CA GLN A 296 -13.91 -26.83 4.12
C GLN A 296 -12.45 -27.02 4.52
N GLU A 297 -12.11 -28.12 5.20
CA GLU A 297 -10.75 -28.32 5.72
C GLU A 297 -9.69 -28.37 4.61
N THR A 298 -10.04 -28.91 3.45
CA THR A 298 -9.21 -28.88 2.23
C THR A 298 -8.94 -27.47 1.70
N GLU A 299 -9.91 -26.56 1.84
CA GLU A 299 -9.77 -25.14 1.48
C GLU A 299 -8.91 -24.40 2.53
N LEU A 300 -9.00 -24.79 3.81
CA LEU A 300 -8.13 -24.28 4.89
C LEU A 300 -6.68 -24.78 4.74
N GLU A 301 -6.45 -26.04 4.39
CA GLU A 301 -5.12 -26.58 4.07
C GLU A 301 -4.46 -25.84 2.89
N GLY A 302 -5.24 -25.58 1.83
CA GLY A 302 -4.81 -24.74 0.71
C GLY A 302 -4.46 -23.32 1.15
N ALA A 303 -5.32 -22.68 1.95
CA ALA A 303 -5.10 -21.32 2.45
C ALA A 303 -3.87 -21.22 3.39
N ARG A 304 -3.70 -22.16 4.33
CA ARG A 304 -2.49 -22.27 5.18
C ARG A 304 -1.21 -22.35 4.34
N THR A 305 -1.24 -23.12 3.26
CA THR A 305 -0.12 -23.27 2.32
C THR A 305 0.18 -21.96 1.58
N VAL A 306 -0.84 -21.27 1.06
CA VAL A 306 -0.70 -19.97 0.39
C VAL A 306 -0.18 -18.90 1.36
N LEU A 307 -0.71 -18.85 2.59
CA LEU A 307 -0.25 -17.92 3.63
C LEU A 307 1.21 -18.16 4.04
N GLY A 308 1.68 -19.41 4.02
CA GLY A 308 3.09 -19.73 4.22
C GLY A 308 3.99 -19.04 3.19
N PHE A 309 3.70 -19.22 1.90
CA PHE A 309 4.45 -18.55 0.82
C PHE A 309 4.32 -17.02 0.87
N GLN A 310 3.13 -16.49 1.19
CA GLN A 310 2.96 -15.05 1.38
C GLN A 310 3.83 -14.53 2.52
N MET A 311 3.91 -15.22 3.67
CA MET A 311 4.74 -14.79 4.80
C MET A 311 6.22 -14.66 4.43
N GLU A 312 6.73 -15.51 3.53
CA GLU A 312 8.08 -15.38 2.97
C GLU A 312 8.20 -14.13 2.07
N GLU A 313 7.28 -13.95 1.12
CA GLU A 313 7.31 -12.84 0.14
C GLU A 313 6.84 -11.46 0.67
N ILE A 314 6.17 -11.38 1.83
CA ILE A 314 5.59 -10.13 2.36
C ILE A 314 6.68 -9.03 2.43
N PRO A 315 6.45 -7.85 1.81
CA PRO A 315 7.43 -6.78 1.74
C PRO A 315 7.93 -6.33 3.12
N PRO A 316 9.23 -6.01 3.29
CA PRO A 316 9.79 -5.58 4.58
C PRO A 316 9.06 -4.38 5.22
N TYR A 317 8.51 -3.48 4.40
CA TYR A 317 7.68 -2.36 4.87
C TYR A 317 6.42 -2.83 5.63
N ILE A 318 5.73 -3.89 5.19
CA ILE A 318 4.55 -4.41 5.90
C ILE A 318 4.98 -5.08 7.23
N LYS A 319 6.12 -5.76 7.25
CA LYS A 319 6.73 -6.28 8.49
C LYS A 319 7.18 -5.15 9.45
N LEU A 320 7.53 -3.97 8.93
CA LEU A 320 7.78 -2.76 9.75
C LEU A 320 6.50 -2.26 10.41
N MET A 321 5.35 -2.30 9.73
CA MET A 321 4.05 -1.92 10.32
C MET A 321 3.67 -2.82 11.50
N GLU A 322 3.93 -4.13 11.42
CA GLU A 322 3.77 -5.04 12.56
C GLU A 322 4.72 -4.68 13.72
N CYS A 323 5.98 -4.35 13.41
CA CYS A 323 6.96 -3.93 14.43
C CYS A 323 6.58 -2.61 15.11
N ILE A 324 6.04 -1.62 14.37
CA ILE A 324 5.57 -0.36 14.93
C ILE A 324 4.43 -0.61 15.94
N ASN A 325 3.42 -1.40 15.57
CA ASN A 325 2.31 -1.71 16.48
C ASN A 325 2.76 -2.54 17.69
N LYS A 326 3.62 -3.54 17.49
CA LYS A 326 4.20 -4.38 18.56
C LYS A 326 5.07 -3.58 19.54
N ALA A 327 5.76 -2.53 19.08
CA ALA A 327 6.54 -1.63 19.93
C ALA A 327 5.68 -0.57 20.62
N ALA A 328 4.66 -0.02 19.93
CA ALA A 328 3.78 1.02 20.47
C ALA A 328 2.85 0.48 21.57
N TYR A 329 2.34 -0.74 21.41
CA TYR A 329 1.36 -1.39 22.29
C TYR A 329 1.92 -2.71 22.84
N GLY A 330 3.20 -2.72 23.23
CA GLY A 330 3.89 -3.91 23.74
C GLY A 330 3.29 -4.45 25.04
N PRO A 331 3.66 -5.67 25.48
CA PRO A 331 3.11 -6.28 26.69
C PRO A 331 3.30 -5.40 27.94
N LEU A 332 2.20 -5.07 28.61
CA LEU A 332 2.19 -4.24 29.82
C LEU A 332 2.67 -5.04 31.01
N LYS A 333 3.54 -4.45 31.84
CA LYS A 333 3.84 -4.97 33.18
C LYS A 333 2.91 -4.30 34.18
N MET A 334 2.01 -5.08 34.76
CA MET A 334 1.02 -4.62 35.74
C MET A 334 1.62 -4.53 37.15
N ASP A 335 1.01 -3.75 38.05
CA ASP A 335 1.52 -3.52 39.42
C ASP A 335 1.69 -4.79 40.26
N ASN A 336 0.87 -5.82 39.98
CA ASN A 336 0.96 -7.14 40.60
C ASN A 336 2.12 -8.01 40.06
N GLY A 337 2.95 -7.47 39.16
CA GLY A 337 4.07 -8.15 38.52
C GLY A 337 3.71 -9.02 37.31
N THR A 338 2.42 -9.16 36.96
CA THR A 338 2.00 -9.93 35.77
C THR A 338 2.26 -9.15 34.48
N ILE A 339 2.47 -9.88 33.39
CA ILE A 339 2.62 -9.30 32.05
C ILE A 339 1.32 -9.54 31.27
N GLN A 340 0.67 -8.47 30.82
CA GLN A 340 -0.56 -8.51 30.04
C GLN A 340 -0.27 -8.15 28.57
N THR A 341 -0.59 -9.07 27.66
CA THR A 341 -0.58 -8.79 26.21
C THR A 341 -1.73 -7.84 25.86
N GLN A 342 -1.42 -6.77 25.13
CA GLN A 342 -2.42 -5.79 24.67
C GLN A 342 -3.02 -6.19 23.32
N GLU A 343 -4.27 -5.77 23.04
CA GLU A 343 -5.02 -6.16 21.84
C GLU A 343 -4.40 -5.61 20.53
N LEU A 344 -3.95 -4.34 20.50
CA LEU A 344 -3.37 -3.72 19.29
C LEU A 344 -1.93 -4.18 18.98
N GLY A 345 -1.17 -4.59 20.00
CA GLY A 345 0.22 -5.03 19.88
C GLY A 345 0.40 -6.49 19.43
N ARG A 346 -0.71 -7.23 19.28
CA ARG A 346 -0.72 -8.59 18.75
C ARG A 346 -0.35 -8.58 17.24
N PRO A 347 0.24 -9.66 16.71
CA PRO A 347 0.42 -9.79 15.27
C PRO A 347 -0.94 -9.80 14.57
N HIS A 348 -1.02 -9.13 13.44
CA HIS A 348 -2.15 -9.23 12.50
C HIS A 348 -1.88 -10.33 11.47
N LEU A 349 -0.63 -10.47 11.01
CA LEU A 349 -0.23 -11.50 10.07
C LEU A 349 -0.13 -12.87 10.77
N CYS A 350 -0.95 -13.83 10.34
CA CYS A 350 -0.87 -15.21 10.83
C CYS A 350 0.39 -15.92 10.30
N ASP A 351 1.22 -16.49 11.18
CA ASP A 351 2.37 -17.32 10.82
C ASP A 351 2.01 -18.80 10.65
N ALA A 352 2.91 -19.60 10.04
CA ALA A 352 2.65 -21.01 9.79
C ALA A 352 2.42 -21.83 11.07
N ALA A 353 3.07 -21.47 12.19
CA ALA A 353 2.93 -22.14 13.47
C ALA A 353 1.59 -21.84 14.17
N THR A 354 0.91 -20.78 13.76
CA THR A 354 -0.39 -20.35 14.28
C THR A 354 -1.52 -20.75 13.33
N ALA A 355 -1.31 -20.62 12.02
CA ALA A 355 -2.21 -21.11 10.98
C ALA A 355 -2.47 -22.63 11.08
N ALA A 356 -1.49 -23.40 11.56
CA ALA A 356 -1.62 -24.84 11.86
C ALA A 356 -2.49 -25.17 13.10
N LYS A 357 -2.84 -24.18 13.94
CA LYS A 357 -3.71 -24.35 15.12
C LYS A 357 -5.17 -23.96 14.84
N LEU A 358 -5.39 -23.09 13.86
CA LEU A 358 -6.72 -22.60 13.48
C LEU A 358 -7.49 -23.70 12.74
N ASP A 359 -8.50 -24.27 13.38
CA ASP A 359 -9.44 -25.23 12.76
C ASP A 359 -10.77 -24.56 12.36
N ARG A 360 -11.58 -25.29 11.58
CA ARG A 360 -12.91 -24.85 11.15
C ARG A 360 -13.82 -24.40 12.31
N THR A 361 -13.75 -25.06 13.47
CA THR A 361 -14.56 -24.77 14.66
C THR A 361 -14.16 -23.45 15.29
N ILE A 362 -12.84 -23.16 15.36
CA ILE A 362 -12.29 -21.91 15.86
C ILE A 362 -12.74 -20.74 14.96
N LEU A 363 -12.62 -20.89 13.63
CA LEU A 363 -13.08 -19.88 12.69
C LEU A 363 -14.60 -19.65 12.76
N GLN A 364 -15.40 -20.72 12.90
CA GLN A 364 -16.85 -20.60 13.07
C GLN A 364 -17.25 -19.92 14.39
N LYS A 365 -16.57 -20.20 15.51
CA LYS A 365 -16.76 -19.48 16.78
C LYS A 365 -16.46 -17.98 16.62
N PHE A 366 -15.35 -17.65 15.96
CA PHE A 366 -14.95 -16.26 15.73
C PHE A 366 -15.99 -15.52 14.88
N LEU A 367 -16.39 -16.08 13.73
CA LEU A 367 -17.43 -15.50 12.87
C LEU A 367 -18.76 -15.31 13.62
N ALA A 368 -19.25 -16.32 14.35
CA ALA A 368 -20.50 -16.23 15.11
C ALA A 368 -20.46 -15.19 16.26
N ARG A 369 -19.26 -14.84 16.73
CA ARG A 369 -19.03 -13.79 17.75
C ARG A 369 -18.87 -12.39 17.16
N SER A 370 -18.33 -12.29 15.95
CA SER A 370 -17.92 -11.04 15.30
C SER A 370 -18.91 -10.51 14.27
N VAL A 371 -19.60 -11.38 13.54
CA VAL A 371 -20.58 -11.05 12.48
C VAL A 371 -21.99 -10.93 13.07
N VAL A 372 -22.22 -9.88 13.85
CA VAL A 372 -23.52 -9.55 14.46
C VAL A 372 -24.05 -8.24 13.86
N PRO A 373 -25.37 -8.04 13.68
CA PRO A 373 -25.89 -7.12 12.65
C PRO A 373 -25.51 -5.66 12.89
N LYS A 374 -25.37 -5.23 14.16
CA LYS A 374 -24.92 -3.88 14.52
C LYS A 374 -23.49 -3.56 14.05
N ASN A 375 -22.64 -4.56 13.91
CA ASN A 375 -21.27 -4.44 13.42
C ASN A 375 -21.21 -4.35 11.89
N ILE A 376 -22.32 -4.59 11.20
CA ILE A 376 -22.42 -4.68 9.75
C ILE A 376 -22.81 -3.30 9.18
N VAL A 377 -21.96 -2.77 8.31
CA VAL A 377 -22.25 -1.61 7.45
C VAL A 377 -22.21 -2.10 6.00
N LEU A 378 -23.37 -2.24 5.38
CA LEU A 378 -23.46 -2.47 3.94
C LEU A 378 -23.30 -1.12 3.24
N ALA A 379 -22.27 -0.98 2.42
CA ALA A 379 -21.98 0.22 1.66
C ALA A 379 -22.14 -0.03 0.16
N ALA A 380 -22.63 0.97 -0.58
CA ALA A 380 -22.71 0.92 -2.03
C ALA A 380 -22.36 2.26 -2.70
N ALA A 381 -21.66 2.19 -3.84
CA ALA A 381 -21.37 3.33 -4.72
C ALA A 381 -21.87 3.05 -6.14
N GLY A 382 -22.67 3.97 -6.69
CA GLY A 382 -23.29 3.83 -8.02
C GLY A 382 -24.73 3.32 -8.03
N LEU A 383 -25.39 3.21 -6.87
CA LEU A 383 -26.75 2.69 -6.72
C LEU A 383 -27.71 3.71 -6.10
N GLU A 384 -29.02 3.45 -6.26
CA GLU A 384 -30.06 4.16 -5.52
C GLU A 384 -30.20 3.60 -4.09
N HIS A 385 -30.58 4.45 -3.14
CA HIS A 385 -30.76 4.04 -1.74
C HIS A 385 -31.91 3.05 -1.56
N SER A 386 -33.04 3.27 -2.25
CA SER A 386 -34.25 2.44 -2.21
C SER A 386 -33.96 0.99 -2.64
N GLU A 387 -33.36 0.84 -3.82
CA GLU A 387 -32.87 -0.41 -4.43
C GLU A 387 -31.92 -1.15 -3.48
N THR A 388 -30.90 -0.45 -2.95
CA THR A 388 -29.91 -1.06 -2.06
C THR A 388 -30.51 -1.50 -0.72
N VAL A 389 -31.42 -0.71 -0.14
CA VAL A 389 -32.11 -1.08 1.11
C VAL A 389 -33.00 -2.32 0.90
N ALA A 390 -33.79 -2.38 -0.17
CA ALA A 390 -34.65 -3.53 -0.46
C ALA A 390 -33.84 -4.83 -0.63
N LEU A 391 -32.68 -4.77 -1.30
CA LEU A 391 -31.77 -5.89 -1.46
C LEU A 391 -31.07 -6.27 -0.14
N ALA A 392 -30.66 -5.28 0.66
CA ALA A 392 -30.10 -5.51 1.98
C ALA A 392 -31.11 -6.23 2.90
N GLN A 393 -32.39 -5.85 2.86
CA GLN A 393 -33.45 -6.55 3.58
C GLN A 393 -33.63 -7.99 3.08
N LYS A 394 -33.75 -8.18 1.75
CA LYS A 394 -33.92 -9.49 1.11
C LYS A 394 -32.85 -10.51 1.51
N TYR A 395 -31.58 -10.09 1.61
CA TYR A 395 -30.45 -11.02 1.78
C TYR A 395 -29.81 -11.03 3.17
N PHE A 396 -29.84 -9.92 3.92
CA PHE A 396 -29.16 -9.79 5.22
C PHE A 396 -30.11 -9.68 6.44
N GLU A 397 -31.40 -9.40 6.27
CA GLU A 397 -32.30 -9.23 7.43
C GLU A 397 -32.72 -10.56 8.06
N ALA A 398 -32.91 -11.60 7.25
CA ALA A 398 -33.35 -12.93 7.72
C ALA A 398 -32.27 -13.76 8.47
N PRO A 399 -30.99 -13.83 8.05
CA PRO A 399 -30.04 -14.78 8.65
C PRO A 399 -29.50 -14.34 10.02
N VAL A 400 -29.37 -13.04 10.27
CA VAL A 400 -28.52 -12.52 11.36
C VAL A 400 -29.27 -12.39 12.69
N THR A 401 -29.91 -13.48 13.12
CA THR A 401 -30.59 -13.60 14.44
C THR A 401 -29.62 -13.99 15.56
N SER A 402 -28.41 -13.42 15.56
CA SER A 402 -27.43 -13.60 16.63
C SER A 402 -27.91 -12.88 17.90
N SER A 403 -28.17 -13.61 18.98
CA SER A 403 -28.39 -13.04 20.31
C SER A 403 -27.10 -12.47 20.93
N HIS A 404 -25.95 -12.72 20.31
CA HIS A 404 -24.66 -12.18 20.69
C HIS A 404 -24.57 -10.68 20.43
N THR A 405 -24.20 -9.93 21.46
CA THR A 405 -23.61 -8.59 21.32
C THR A 405 -22.09 -8.72 21.29
N LYS A 406 -21.42 -8.05 20.34
CA LYS A 406 -19.97 -7.89 20.37
C LYS A 406 -19.56 -7.27 21.72
N ALA A 407 -18.52 -7.83 22.35
CA ALA A 407 -17.93 -7.25 23.54
C ALA A 407 -17.21 -5.94 23.17
N SER A 408 -17.25 -4.95 24.07
CA SER A 408 -16.38 -3.77 23.91
C SER A 408 -14.92 -4.22 23.84
N ARG A 409 -14.15 -3.61 22.93
CA ARG A 409 -12.69 -3.68 22.94
C ARG A 409 -12.16 -3.17 24.29
N THR A 410 -11.03 -3.71 24.72
CA THR A 410 -10.31 -3.22 25.91
C THR A 410 -9.32 -2.15 25.44
N PRO A 411 -9.40 -0.90 25.93
CA PRO A 411 -8.48 0.13 25.47
C PRO A 411 -7.03 -0.27 25.67
N SER A 412 -6.25 -0.19 24.59
CA SER A 412 -4.80 -0.36 24.69
C SER A 412 -4.17 0.88 25.35
N ILE A 413 -2.95 0.74 25.83
CA ILE A 413 -2.14 1.79 26.44
C ILE A 413 -0.84 1.88 25.64
N TYR A 414 -0.57 3.05 25.08
CA TYR A 414 0.69 3.30 24.40
C TYR A 414 1.86 3.25 25.40
N THR A 415 2.86 2.40 25.14
CA THR A 415 4.06 2.26 25.97
C THR A 415 5.27 2.98 25.41
N GLY A 416 5.36 3.08 24.07
CA GLY A 416 6.64 3.25 23.39
C GLY A 416 7.52 1.99 23.51
N GLY A 417 8.70 2.00 22.89
CA GLY A 417 9.65 0.87 22.94
C GLY A 417 10.37 0.58 21.61
N LYS A 418 11.22 -0.46 21.60
CA LYS A 418 11.96 -0.96 20.41
C LYS A 418 11.40 -2.32 19.96
N SER A 419 11.09 -2.48 18.67
CA SER A 419 10.85 -3.80 18.05
C SER A 419 11.62 -3.94 16.75
N ILE A 420 12.46 -4.97 16.66
CA ILE A 420 13.22 -5.30 15.44
C ILE A 420 12.84 -6.67 14.90
N PHE A 421 12.82 -6.83 13.58
CA PHE A 421 12.56 -8.10 12.91
C PHE A 421 13.68 -8.41 11.91
N PRO A 422 14.64 -9.28 12.26
CA PRO A 422 15.60 -9.83 11.33
C PRO A 422 14.89 -10.70 10.28
N LEU A 423 15.00 -10.31 9.01
CA LEU A 423 14.61 -11.13 7.88
C LEU A 423 15.65 -12.25 7.69
N PRO A 424 15.24 -13.50 7.45
CA PRO A 424 16.19 -14.57 7.13
C PRO A 424 16.94 -14.24 5.83
N SER A 425 18.21 -14.64 5.75
CA SER A 425 18.98 -14.57 4.51
C SER A 425 18.29 -15.38 3.41
N PRO A 426 17.99 -14.79 2.24
CA PRO A 426 17.27 -15.49 1.19
C PRO A 426 18.10 -16.63 0.62
N VAL A 427 17.49 -17.81 0.45
CA VAL A 427 18.15 -19.05 -0.01
C VAL A 427 18.88 -18.88 -1.34
N ASN A 428 18.32 -18.04 -2.23
CA ASN A 428 19.03 -17.48 -3.38
C ASN A 428 19.25 -15.98 -3.13
N PRO A 429 20.48 -15.46 -3.11
CA PRO A 429 20.72 -14.03 -2.96
C PRO A 429 20.13 -13.28 -4.17
N ALA A 430 19.27 -12.30 -3.89
CA ALA A 430 18.71 -11.44 -4.92
C ALA A 430 19.83 -10.62 -5.62
N PRO A 431 19.69 -10.29 -6.91
CA PRO A 431 20.71 -9.52 -7.65
C PRO A 431 20.83 -8.06 -7.20
N LEU A 432 20.00 -7.61 -6.24
CA LEU A 432 20.07 -6.33 -5.57
C LEU A 432 20.01 -6.57 -4.04
N PRO A 433 20.78 -5.83 -3.23
CA PRO A 433 20.73 -5.96 -1.77
C PRO A 433 19.37 -5.48 -1.23
N THR A 434 18.74 -6.30 -0.38
CA THR A 434 17.50 -5.92 0.32
C THR A 434 17.80 -4.77 1.30
N PRO A 435 17.14 -3.60 1.18
CA PRO A 435 17.35 -2.49 2.10
C PRO A 435 16.87 -2.82 3.52
N THR A 436 17.54 -2.24 4.51
CA THR A 436 17.08 -2.20 5.90
C THR A 436 16.16 -1.00 6.09
N PHE A 437 14.96 -1.24 6.60
CA PHE A 437 13.95 -0.23 6.91
C PHE A 437 13.99 0.13 8.40
N VAL A 438 13.78 1.39 8.72
CA VAL A 438 13.72 1.93 10.10
C VAL A 438 12.55 2.89 10.28
N SER A 439 12.07 3.03 11.51
CA SER A 439 11.00 3.95 11.92
C SER A 439 11.32 4.60 13.27
N ILE A 440 10.97 5.89 13.41
CA ILE A 440 10.62 6.49 14.71
C ILE A 440 9.18 7.00 14.61
N SER A 441 8.31 6.62 15.54
CA SER A 441 6.94 7.14 15.64
C SER A 441 6.64 7.68 17.04
N PHE A 442 5.84 8.74 17.11
CA PHE A 442 5.32 9.36 18.32
C PHE A 442 3.79 9.35 18.30
N PRO A 443 3.11 9.32 19.45
CA PRO A 443 1.65 9.20 19.49
C PRO A 443 0.98 10.58 19.64
N PHE A 444 -0.09 10.85 18.87
CA PHE A 444 -0.88 12.09 18.92
C PHE A 444 -2.17 11.93 19.74
N LEU A 445 -2.04 11.32 20.92
CA LEU A 445 -3.10 10.97 21.87
C LEU A 445 -3.99 12.17 22.28
N PRO A 446 -5.28 11.96 22.67
CA PRO A 446 -5.79 10.76 23.34
C PRO A 446 -6.81 9.85 22.63
N SER A 447 -7.27 10.11 21.41
CA SER A 447 -8.48 9.42 20.89
C SER A 447 -8.51 9.05 19.40
N GLY A 448 -7.36 8.76 18.79
CA GLY A 448 -7.27 8.03 17.50
C GLY A 448 -8.08 8.64 16.34
N TRP A 449 -9.03 7.89 15.78
CA TRP A 449 -9.94 8.40 14.75
C TRP A 449 -10.80 9.58 15.22
N HIS A 450 -11.13 9.63 16.51
CA HIS A 450 -11.94 10.69 17.10
C HIS A 450 -11.10 11.88 17.61
N ASP A 451 -9.80 11.90 17.36
CA ASP A 451 -8.89 12.92 17.89
C ASP A 451 -8.99 14.28 17.17
N PRO A 452 -9.12 15.42 17.89
CA PRO A 452 -9.06 16.74 17.27
C PRO A 452 -7.72 17.03 16.60
N ASN A 453 -6.64 16.36 17.00
CA ASN A 453 -5.31 16.48 16.39
C ASN A 453 -5.14 15.62 15.12
N LEU A 454 -6.12 14.79 14.74
CA LEU A 454 -6.03 13.96 13.52
C LEU A 454 -5.79 14.80 12.27
N ILE A 455 -6.55 15.89 12.06
CA ILE A 455 -6.37 16.74 10.88
C ILE A 455 -5.03 17.51 10.91
N PRO A 456 -4.60 18.12 12.03
CA PRO A 456 -3.22 18.59 12.21
C PRO A 456 -2.14 17.53 11.91
N ALA A 457 -2.31 16.28 12.37
CA ALA A 457 -1.37 15.19 12.11
C ALA A 457 -1.26 14.87 10.61
N CYS A 458 -2.37 14.82 9.89
CA CYS A 458 -2.40 14.64 8.43
C CYS A 458 -1.73 15.82 7.69
N VAL A 459 -1.92 17.06 8.15
CA VAL A 459 -1.24 18.24 7.57
C VAL A 459 0.27 18.20 7.86
N LEU A 460 0.71 17.80 9.06
CA LEU A 460 2.13 17.61 9.35
C LEU A 460 2.74 16.45 8.55
N GLN A 461 2.04 15.33 8.40
CA GLN A 461 2.48 14.23 7.52
C GLN A 461 2.70 14.75 6.09
N GLN A 462 1.79 15.59 5.57
CA GLN A 462 1.91 16.17 4.23
C GLN A 462 3.00 17.25 4.11
N LEU A 463 3.31 17.97 5.19
CA LEU A 463 4.40 18.96 5.26
C LEU A 463 5.78 18.28 5.27
N LEU A 464 5.91 17.24 6.10
CA LEU A 464 7.10 16.38 6.15
C LEU A 464 7.32 15.64 4.83
N GLY A 465 6.24 15.06 4.27
CA GLY A 465 6.18 14.41 2.96
C GLY A 465 7.23 13.30 2.80
N GLY A 466 8.18 13.51 1.89
CA GLY A 466 9.27 12.59 1.60
C GLY A 466 9.05 11.71 0.36
N GLY A 467 9.55 10.48 0.44
CA GLY A 467 9.41 9.43 -0.58
C GLY A 467 10.70 8.62 -0.77
N SER A 468 10.87 8.04 -1.96
CA SER A 468 12.10 7.34 -2.38
C SER A 468 13.08 8.25 -3.12
N SER A 469 14.39 8.08 -2.87
CA SER A 469 15.48 8.78 -3.56
C SER A 469 15.44 8.58 -5.08
N PHE A 470 14.97 7.41 -5.53
CA PHE A 470 14.58 7.19 -6.93
C PHE A 470 13.06 7.32 -7.08
N SER A 471 12.59 8.45 -7.62
CA SER A 471 11.19 8.64 -8.03
C SER A 471 11.11 9.26 -9.42
N ALA A 472 10.97 8.40 -10.44
CA ALA A 472 10.75 8.86 -11.80
C ALA A 472 9.36 9.54 -11.91
N GLY A 473 9.33 10.85 -12.16
CA GLY A 473 8.10 11.63 -12.34
C GLY A 473 8.35 13.13 -12.34
N GLY A 474 7.32 13.89 -12.71
CA GLY A 474 7.37 15.36 -12.73
C GLY A 474 7.07 16.02 -11.38
N PRO A 475 6.95 17.36 -11.37
CA PRO A 475 6.50 18.15 -10.22
C PRO A 475 5.17 17.66 -9.62
N GLY A 476 4.91 18.02 -8.36
CA GLY A 476 3.72 17.60 -7.60
C GLY A 476 3.96 16.41 -6.66
N LYS A 477 4.97 15.57 -6.93
CA LYS A 477 5.37 14.41 -6.10
C LYS A 477 6.01 14.74 -4.73
N GLY A 478 5.73 15.90 -4.14
CA GLY A 478 6.25 16.25 -2.80
C GLY A 478 7.75 16.57 -2.70
N MET A 479 8.46 16.80 -3.82
CA MET A 479 9.91 17.13 -3.83
C MET A 479 10.30 18.39 -3.02
N TYR A 480 9.32 19.24 -2.67
CA TYR A 480 9.48 20.43 -1.82
C TYR A 480 9.07 20.21 -0.36
N SER A 481 8.81 18.98 0.06
CA SER A 481 8.57 18.61 1.47
C SER A 481 9.87 18.59 2.28
N ARG A 482 9.77 18.66 3.61
CA ARG A 482 10.96 18.77 4.48
C ARG A 482 11.88 17.56 4.36
N LEU A 483 11.35 16.33 4.40
CA LEU A 483 12.18 15.12 4.31
C LEU A 483 12.89 14.97 2.96
N TYR A 484 12.25 15.37 1.86
CA TYR A 484 12.89 15.35 0.54
C TYR A 484 14.06 16.36 0.48
N ARG A 485 13.87 17.57 1.01
CA ARG A 485 14.86 18.66 1.00
C ARG A 485 15.99 18.50 2.01
N GLU A 486 15.72 17.94 3.18
CA GLU A 486 16.67 17.84 4.29
C GLU A 486 17.26 16.44 4.48
N VAL A 487 16.53 15.38 4.13
CA VAL A 487 17.04 14.01 4.18
C VAL A 487 17.53 13.56 2.80
N LEU A 488 16.64 13.31 1.85
CA LEU A 488 17.00 12.66 0.57
C LEU A 488 18.04 13.46 -0.25
N ASN A 489 17.86 14.78 -0.35
CA ASN A 489 18.81 15.65 -1.08
C ASN A 489 20.16 15.84 -0.37
N ARG A 490 20.34 15.39 0.89
CA ARG A 490 21.59 15.56 1.66
C ARG A 490 22.31 14.23 1.93
N TYR A 491 21.56 13.19 2.27
CA TYR A 491 22.08 11.87 2.63
C TYR A 491 21.83 10.89 1.48
N HIS A 492 22.69 10.96 0.46
CA HIS A 492 22.64 10.15 -0.78
C HIS A 492 22.69 8.61 -0.58
N TRP A 493 22.77 8.14 0.66
CA TRP A 493 22.80 6.73 1.07
C TRP A 493 21.48 6.26 1.71
N ALA A 494 20.53 7.18 1.93
CA ALA A 494 19.14 6.84 2.22
C ALA A 494 18.40 6.53 0.91
N GLU A 495 17.72 5.39 0.85
CA GLU A 495 16.91 4.95 -0.29
C GLU A 495 15.47 5.50 -0.19
N SER A 496 14.95 5.67 1.02
CA SER A 496 13.71 6.39 1.29
C SER A 496 13.72 7.09 2.65
N ALA A 497 12.90 8.14 2.76
CA ALA A 497 12.59 8.87 3.97
C ALA A 497 11.23 9.54 3.77
N GLU A 498 10.21 9.14 4.51
CA GLU A 498 8.82 9.59 4.34
C GLU A 498 8.06 9.60 5.67
N ALA A 499 7.04 10.46 5.77
CA ALA A 499 6.17 10.54 6.93
C ALA A 499 5.00 9.55 6.83
N LEU A 500 4.79 8.81 7.92
CA LEU A 500 3.78 7.77 8.10
C LEU A 500 2.84 8.15 9.24
N THR A 501 1.55 7.90 9.05
CA THR A 501 0.55 7.95 10.13
C THR A 501 -0.11 6.58 10.28
N VAL A 502 -0.27 6.09 11.50
CA VAL A 502 -0.99 4.85 11.84
C VAL A 502 -2.10 5.22 12.82
N VAL A 503 -3.35 4.94 12.49
CA VAL A 503 -4.50 5.35 13.31
C VAL A 503 -5.45 4.18 13.51
N HIS A 504 -5.81 3.99 14.77
CA HIS A 504 -6.77 3.03 15.30
C HIS A 504 -7.92 3.80 15.97
N ASP A 505 -8.99 3.12 16.37
CA ASP A 505 -10.18 3.75 17.02
C ASP A 505 -9.81 4.65 18.22
N GLU A 506 -8.81 4.24 19.00
CA GLU A 506 -8.39 4.90 20.26
C GLU A 506 -7.07 5.67 20.14
N HIS A 507 -6.17 5.30 19.22
CA HIS A 507 -4.78 5.77 19.23
C HIS A 507 -4.29 6.17 17.83
N GLY A 508 -3.62 7.32 17.75
CA GLY A 508 -2.93 7.80 16.57
C GLY A 508 -1.42 7.86 16.79
N LEU A 509 -0.64 7.35 15.83
CA LEU A 509 0.81 7.46 15.74
C LEU A 509 1.18 8.28 14.49
N LEU A 510 2.09 9.24 14.62
CA LEU A 510 2.73 9.96 13.52
C LEU A 510 4.23 9.73 13.60
N GLY A 511 4.86 9.40 12.48
CA GLY A 511 6.24 8.94 12.46
C GLY A 511 7.00 9.23 11.17
N LEU A 512 8.30 9.00 11.25
CA LEU A 512 9.23 9.03 10.13
C LEU A 512 9.71 7.61 9.87
N ILE A 513 9.52 7.14 8.65
CA ILE A 513 10.02 5.86 8.16
C ILE A 513 11.03 6.09 7.04
N GLY A 514 11.95 5.15 6.85
CA GLY A 514 12.90 5.22 5.75
C GLY A 514 13.68 3.94 5.59
N SER A 515 14.59 3.94 4.62
CA SER A 515 15.37 2.76 4.28
C SER A 515 16.80 3.09 3.84
N VAL A 516 17.72 2.16 4.09
CA VAL A 516 19.14 2.25 3.77
C VAL A 516 19.62 0.95 3.13
N LEU A 517 20.56 1.01 2.18
CA LEU A 517 21.21 -0.21 1.71
C LEU A 517 22.16 -0.76 2.79
N PRO A 518 22.05 -2.06 3.16
CA PRO A 518 22.94 -2.66 4.14
C PRO A 518 24.38 -2.59 3.62
N THR A 519 25.23 -1.89 4.37
CA THR A 519 26.66 -1.78 4.11
C THR A 519 27.38 -2.33 5.33
N HIS A 520 28.12 -3.43 5.14
CA HIS A 520 28.70 -4.21 6.24
C HIS A 520 29.59 -3.36 7.15
N GLY A 521 29.31 -3.36 8.46
CA GLY A 521 30.03 -2.55 9.44
C GLY A 521 29.71 -1.04 9.40
N SER A 522 28.62 -0.61 8.76
CA SER A 522 28.16 0.78 8.79
C SER A 522 26.99 1.00 9.76
N ASN A 523 27.00 2.12 10.48
CA ASN A 523 25.94 2.49 11.43
C ASN A 523 24.68 3.08 10.77
N ARG A 524 24.54 3.00 9.43
CA ARG A 524 23.57 3.81 8.65
C ARG A 524 22.11 3.70 9.10
N ALA A 525 21.71 2.56 9.67
CA ALA A 525 20.38 2.39 10.25
C ALA A 525 20.19 3.29 11.50
N GLY A 526 21.15 3.27 12.43
CA GLY A 526 21.20 4.19 13.57
C GLY A 526 21.40 5.64 13.18
N ASP A 527 22.22 5.91 12.15
CA ASP A 527 22.44 7.26 11.63
C ASP A 527 21.14 7.86 11.02
N LEU A 528 20.33 7.06 10.31
CA LEU A 528 19.03 7.51 9.80
C LEU A 528 18.01 7.75 10.91
N VAL A 529 17.99 6.90 11.94
CA VAL A 529 17.18 7.11 13.16
C VAL A 529 17.62 8.42 13.84
N ARG A 530 18.92 8.69 13.96
CA ARG A 530 19.42 9.98 14.46
C ARG A 530 18.95 11.17 13.60
N ILE A 531 19.01 11.06 12.27
CA ILE A 531 18.54 12.12 11.37
C ILE A 531 17.03 12.36 11.53
N PHE A 532 16.23 11.31 11.73
CA PHE A 532 14.80 11.43 12.03
C PHE A 532 14.54 12.13 13.37
N ALA A 533 15.31 11.83 14.41
CA ALA A 533 15.24 12.58 15.66
C ALA A 533 15.63 14.06 15.46
N GLU A 534 16.67 14.36 14.68
CA GLU A 534 17.04 15.76 14.35
C GLU A 534 15.95 16.48 13.55
N GLN A 535 15.18 15.80 12.68
CA GLN A 535 14.02 16.38 11.99
C GLN A 535 12.86 16.69 12.96
N TRP A 536 12.57 15.78 13.90
CA TRP A 536 11.57 16.01 14.95
C TRP A 536 11.95 17.17 15.88
N ALA A 537 13.21 17.24 16.32
CA ALA A 537 13.71 18.34 17.13
C ALA A 537 13.65 19.69 16.40
N ARG A 538 13.86 19.72 15.07
CA ARG A 538 13.65 20.92 14.24
C ARG A 538 12.19 21.32 14.14
N LEU A 539 11.24 20.39 14.07
CA LEU A 539 9.81 20.72 14.06
C LEU A 539 9.32 21.32 15.38
N ALA A 540 9.83 20.86 16.52
CA ALA A 540 9.54 21.47 17.81
C ALA A 540 10.17 22.86 17.94
N THR A 541 11.47 23.00 17.61
CA THR A 541 12.22 24.24 17.89
C THR A 541 12.07 25.33 16.83
N GLN A 542 11.83 25.00 15.55
CA GLN A 542 11.84 25.95 14.43
C GLN A 542 10.44 26.08 13.80
N ASP A 543 10.04 27.31 13.49
CA ASP A 543 8.75 27.56 12.85
C ASP A 543 8.62 26.85 11.48
N CYS A 544 7.39 26.46 11.16
CA CYS A 544 6.99 26.19 9.78
C CYS A 544 6.62 27.51 9.12
N THR A 545 7.10 27.76 7.90
CA THR A 545 6.67 28.99 7.20
C THR A 545 5.23 28.84 6.70
N ASP A 546 4.50 29.95 6.57
CA ASP A 546 3.14 29.93 6.03
C ASP A 546 3.08 29.32 4.61
N GLU A 547 4.17 29.42 3.83
CA GLU A 547 4.31 28.77 2.53
C GLU A 547 4.41 27.24 2.64
N GLU A 548 5.07 26.71 3.67
CA GLU A 548 5.11 25.26 3.95
C GLU A 548 3.75 24.73 4.38
N VAL A 549 3.09 25.42 5.32
CA VAL A 549 1.78 25.00 5.83
C VAL A 549 0.71 25.14 4.74
N SER A 550 0.66 26.26 4.03
CA SER A 550 -0.29 26.47 2.93
C SER A 550 -0.10 25.47 1.79
N ARG A 551 1.17 25.13 1.45
CA ARG A 551 1.48 24.05 0.50
C ARG A 551 0.98 22.69 1.01
N ALA A 552 1.22 22.35 2.27
CA ALA A 552 0.79 21.09 2.86
C ALA A 552 -0.75 20.96 2.87
N ARG A 553 -1.48 22.00 3.30
CA ARG A 553 -2.95 22.05 3.27
C ARG A 553 -3.51 21.88 1.85
N ASN A 554 -2.96 22.59 0.86
CA ASN A 554 -3.42 22.49 -0.51
C ASN A 554 -3.09 21.13 -1.15
N MET A 555 -1.92 20.54 -0.85
CA MET A 555 -1.61 19.17 -1.26
C MET A 555 -2.56 18.15 -0.62
N LEU A 556 -2.87 18.28 0.67
CA LEU A 556 -3.77 17.37 1.39
C LEU A 556 -5.20 17.43 0.82
N LYS A 557 -5.75 18.63 0.63
CA LYS A 557 -7.08 18.81 -0.01
C LYS A 557 -7.12 18.23 -1.43
N CYS A 558 -6.07 18.46 -2.23
CA CYS A 558 -5.96 17.89 -3.57
C CYS A 558 -5.93 16.35 -3.55
N ASN A 559 -5.08 15.76 -2.71
CA ASN A 559 -4.97 14.31 -2.53
C ASN A 559 -6.30 13.68 -2.08
N VAL A 560 -7.09 14.37 -1.24
CA VAL A 560 -8.42 13.93 -0.81
C VAL A 560 -9.46 14.02 -1.93
N LEU A 561 -9.58 15.18 -2.56
CA LEU A 561 -10.62 15.42 -3.58
C LEU A 561 -10.41 14.56 -4.83
N THR A 562 -9.18 14.43 -5.32
CA THR A 562 -8.90 13.63 -6.53
C THR A 562 -9.04 12.13 -6.30
N GLN A 563 -8.74 11.61 -5.11
CA GLN A 563 -9.00 10.20 -4.82
C GLN A 563 -10.48 9.90 -4.61
N LEU A 564 -11.27 10.87 -4.12
CA LEU A 564 -12.73 10.82 -4.04
C LEU A 564 -13.42 10.75 -5.41
N GLU A 565 -12.72 10.94 -6.54
CA GLU A 565 -13.23 10.66 -7.88
C GLU A 565 -13.46 9.15 -8.12
N GLY A 566 -12.69 8.29 -7.45
CA GLY A 566 -12.71 6.83 -7.66
C GLY A 566 -13.89 6.14 -6.99
N ARG A 567 -14.78 5.50 -7.75
CA ARG A 567 -15.98 4.78 -7.26
C ARG A 567 -15.70 3.74 -6.15
N LEU A 568 -14.63 2.93 -6.28
CA LEU A 568 -14.19 1.99 -5.23
C LEU A 568 -13.79 2.73 -3.93
N VAL A 569 -13.11 3.86 -4.10
CA VAL A 569 -12.61 4.70 -3.00
C VAL A 569 -13.79 5.42 -2.32
N GLN A 570 -14.81 5.86 -3.07
CA GLN A 570 -16.09 6.35 -2.54
C GLN A 570 -16.87 5.27 -1.78
N PHE A 571 -16.92 4.02 -2.27
CA PHE A 571 -17.57 2.91 -1.55
C PHE A 571 -16.95 2.74 -0.16
N GLU A 572 -15.63 2.70 -0.07
CA GLU A 572 -14.93 2.46 1.19
C GLU A 572 -14.89 3.71 2.10
N ASP A 573 -14.98 4.92 1.55
CA ASP A 573 -15.24 6.18 2.28
C ASP A 573 -16.51 6.08 3.12
N VAL A 574 -17.65 5.93 2.44
CA VAL A 574 -18.96 6.00 3.08
C VAL A 574 -19.16 4.83 4.04
N GLY A 575 -18.59 3.67 3.69
CA GLY A 575 -18.53 2.50 4.56
C GLY A 575 -17.73 2.74 5.84
N ARG A 576 -16.44 3.09 5.73
CA ARG A 576 -15.56 3.24 6.92
C ARG A 576 -15.98 4.39 7.80
N GLN A 577 -16.35 5.53 7.23
CA GLN A 577 -16.82 6.67 8.03
C GLN A 577 -18.09 6.30 8.82
N VAL A 578 -19.06 5.63 8.20
CA VAL A 578 -20.26 5.16 8.92
C VAL A 578 -19.92 4.06 9.94
N LEU A 579 -18.92 3.21 9.68
CA LEU A 579 -18.47 2.18 10.62
C LEU A 579 -17.92 2.83 11.91
N THR A 580 -16.91 3.69 11.78
CA THR A 580 -16.17 4.33 12.90
C THR A 580 -16.94 5.48 13.55
N TYR A 581 -17.47 6.44 12.77
CA TYR A 581 -18.12 7.64 13.32
C TYR A 581 -19.65 7.53 13.45
N GLY A 582 -20.27 6.45 12.96
CA GLY A 582 -21.73 6.32 12.85
C GLY A 582 -22.36 7.21 11.77
N LYS A 583 -21.58 8.04 11.08
CA LYS A 583 -22.00 9.03 10.08
C LYS A 583 -20.89 9.22 9.03
N ARG A 584 -21.22 9.75 7.85
CA ARG A 584 -20.23 10.31 6.92
C ARG A 584 -20.11 11.82 7.15
N GLU A 585 -18.89 12.33 7.23
CA GLU A 585 -18.58 13.75 7.07
C GLU A 585 -18.21 14.06 5.61
N GLY A 586 -18.74 15.17 5.09
CA GLY A 586 -18.50 15.59 3.71
C GLY A 586 -17.16 16.31 3.49
N PRO A 587 -16.58 16.24 2.28
CA PRO A 587 -15.25 16.73 1.99
C PRO A 587 -15.13 18.25 2.13
N GLU A 588 -16.23 18.99 2.02
CA GLU A 588 -16.28 20.44 2.29
C GLU A 588 -15.97 20.77 3.76
N ASN A 589 -16.48 19.97 4.70
CA ASN A 589 -16.20 20.17 6.12
C ASN A 589 -14.77 19.78 6.44
N LEU A 590 -14.29 18.66 5.89
CA LEU A 590 -12.91 18.23 5.97
C LEU A 590 -11.93 19.26 5.38
N CYS A 591 -12.23 19.87 4.23
CA CYS A 591 -11.43 20.96 3.67
C CYS A 591 -11.40 22.18 4.58
N ARG A 592 -12.53 22.55 5.21
CA ARG A 592 -12.57 23.63 6.21
C ARG A 592 -11.78 23.29 7.48
N GLN A 593 -11.76 22.03 7.92
CA GLN A 593 -10.89 21.58 9.02
C GLN A 593 -9.40 21.68 8.63
N ILE A 594 -9.03 21.25 7.42
CA ILE A 594 -7.65 21.34 6.91
C ILE A 594 -7.21 22.80 6.82
N ASP A 595 -8.04 23.69 6.29
CA ASP A 595 -7.72 25.12 6.14
C ASP A 595 -7.62 25.88 7.47
N ALA A 596 -8.16 25.34 8.56
CA ALA A 596 -8.02 25.90 9.91
C ALA A 596 -6.66 25.57 10.58
N VAL A 597 -5.87 24.62 10.06
CA VAL A 597 -4.57 24.25 10.65
C VAL A 597 -3.52 25.31 10.38
N ASP A 598 -2.91 25.87 11.43
CA ASP A 598 -1.87 26.89 11.36
C ASP A 598 -0.47 26.35 11.71
N ALA A 599 0.56 27.18 11.52
CA ALA A 599 1.93 26.85 11.90
C ALA A 599 2.09 26.63 13.42
N THR A 600 1.35 27.33 14.28
CA THR A 600 1.51 27.19 15.73
C THR A 600 0.91 25.88 16.26
N THR A 601 -0.19 25.37 15.67
CA THR A 601 -0.73 24.04 15.97
C THR A 601 0.27 22.96 15.60
N ILE A 602 0.88 23.06 14.42
CA ILE A 602 1.89 22.10 13.95
C ILE A 602 3.12 22.08 14.87
N ARG A 603 3.66 23.26 15.26
CA ARG A 603 4.73 23.35 16.26
C ARG A 603 4.31 22.69 17.58
N LYS A 604 3.20 23.10 18.18
CA LYS A 604 2.75 22.61 19.51
C LYS A 604 2.58 21.09 19.54
N MET A 605 2.07 20.52 18.45
CA MET A 605 1.94 19.06 18.31
C MET A 605 3.30 18.37 18.24
N ALA A 606 4.27 18.94 17.51
CA ALA A 606 5.64 18.42 17.47
C ALA A 606 6.39 18.62 18.82
N GLU A 607 6.19 19.75 19.51
CA GLU A 607 6.70 19.99 20.85
C GLU A 607 6.15 18.95 21.84
N ASP A 608 4.84 18.70 21.85
CA ASP A 608 4.22 17.70 22.73
C ASP A 608 4.71 16.27 22.43
N MET A 609 4.79 15.88 21.15
CA MET A 609 5.36 14.60 20.73
C MET A 609 6.80 14.40 21.22
N VAL A 610 7.64 15.43 21.09
CA VAL A 610 9.08 15.34 21.38
C VAL A 610 9.41 15.47 22.87
N ILE A 611 8.64 16.27 23.63
CA ILE A 611 8.92 16.58 25.03
C ILE A 611 8.12 15.69 25.99
N ASN A 612 6.86 15.37 25.64
CA ASN A 612 5.90 14.75 26.57
C ASN A 612 5.52 13.30 26.21
N ARG A 613 6.10 12.69 25.17
CA ARG A 613 5.78 11.32 24.73
C ARG A 613 7.04 10.48 24.54
N LYS A 614 6.94 9.18 24.83
CA LYS A 614 8.00 8.21 24.54
C LYS A 614 8.01 7.84 23.05
N PRO A 615 9.17 7.66 22.42
CA PRO A 615 9.26 7.20 21.04
C PRO A 615 8.95 5.70 20.92
N THR A 616 8.41 5.32 19.77
CA THR A 616 8.41 3.95 19.25
C THR A 616 9.49 3.86 18.17
N VAL A 617 10.43 2.92 18.32
CA VAL A 617 11.48 2.61 17.35
C VAL A 617 11.21 1.24 16.75
N ALA A 618 11.18 1.15 15.42
CA ALA A 618 11.01 -0.12 14.72
C ALA A 618 12.03 -0.30 13.59
N ALA A 619 12.48 -1.52 13.32
CA ALA A 619 13.38 -1.79 12.19
C ALA A 619 13.27 -3.22 11.62
N VAL A 620 13.49 -3.35 10.31
CA VAL A 620 13.41 -4.61 9.56
C VAL A 620 14.53 -4.65 8.50
N GLY A 621 15.38 -5.67 8.52
CA GLY A 621 16.50 -5.82 7.59
C GLY A 621 17.01 -7.26 7.54
N LEU A 622 17.94 -7.57 6.62
CA LEU A 622 18.55 -8.89 6.53
C LEU A 622 19.41 -9.20 7.76
N GLN A 623 19.22 -10.37 8.35
CA GLN A 623 19.96 -10.83 9.53
C GLN A 623 21.47 -10.87 9.28
N GLY A 624 22.27 -10.45 10.27
CA GLY A 624 23.73 -10.45 10.21
C GLY A 624 24.33 -9.25 9.47
N GLY A 625 23.53 -8.21 9.21
CA GLY A 625 24.02 -6.96 8.62
C GLY A 625 24.70 -6.02 9.62
N GLY A 626 24.54 -6.25 10.93
CA GLY A 626 25.05 -5.40 12.01
C GLY A 626 24.17 -4.17 12.28
N TRP A 627 23.02 -4.07 11.63
CA TRP A 627 22.05 -2.98 11.85
C TRP A 627 21.21 -3.22 13.12
N GLU A 628 21.13 -4.46 13.58
CA GLU A 628 20.37 -4.90 14.76
C GLU A 628 20.85 -4.20 16.04
N GLU A 629 22.18 -4.05 16.15
CA GLU A 629 22.90 -3.32 17.20
C GLU A 629 22.95 -1.81 16.92
N ALA A 630 23.05 -1.39 15.65
CA ALA A 630 23.11 0.02 15.26
C ALA A 630 21.83 0.81 15.54
N VAL A 631 20.66 0.17 15.49
CA VAL A 631 19.38 0.83 15.80
C VAL A 631 19.28 1.06 17.32
N PRO A 632 19.15 2.31 17.81
CA PRO A 632 19.11 2.61 19.24
C PRO A 632 17.83 2.11 19.93
N SER A 633 17.83 2.14 21.27
CA SER A 633 16.65 1.91 22.10
C SER A 633 15.70 3.11 22.09
N ALA A 634 14.47 2.92 22.58
CA ALA A 634 13.52 4.03 22.74
C ALA A 634 14.01 5.04 23.80
N GLU A 635 14.60 4.54 24.88
CA GLU A 635 15.18 5.34 25.98
C GLU A 635 16.41 6.14 25.52
N GLU A 636 17.23 5.59 24.61
CA GLU A 636 18.34 6.32 24.00
C GLU A 636 17.86 7.47 23.12
N VAL A 637 16.79 7.24 22.34
CA VAL A 637 16.16 8.27 21.50
C VAL A 637 15.44 9.32 22.36
N GLU A 638 14.73 8.93 23.42
CA GLU A 638 14.14 9.83 24.43
C GLU A 638 15.22 10.73 25.06
N ALA A 639 16.38 10.16 25.39
CA ALA A 639 17.53 10.89 25.94
C ALA A 639 18.25 11.81 24.94
N TRP A 640 17.88 11.83 23.66
CA TRP A 640 18.36 12.81 22.68
C TRP A 640 17.53 14.11 22.67
N PHE A 641 16.30 14.08 23.18
CA PHE A 641 15.42 15.26 23.27
C PHE A 641 15.47 15.95 24.63
N CYS A 642 15.85 15.21 25.67
CA CYS A 642 16.04 15.73 27.04
C CYS A 642 17.42 16.41 27.27
N ARG A 643 18.08 16.92 26.22
CA ARG A 643 19.43 17.50 26.24
C ARG A 643 19.56 18.74 25.37
#